data_AF-A0A2P6R204-F1
#
_entry.id   AF-A0A2P6R204-F1
#
_cell.length_a   1.000
_cell.length_b   1.000
_cell.length_c   1.000
_cell.angle_alpha   90.00
_cell.angle_beta   90.00
_cell.angle_gamma   90.00
#
_symmetry.space_group_name_H-M   'P 1'
#
loop_
_entity.id
_entity.type
_entity.pdbx_description
1 polymer ?
#
loop_
_entity_poly.entity_id
_entity_poly.type
_entity_poly.pdbx_seq_one_letter_code
_entity_poly.pdbx_strand_id
1 'polypeptide(L)'
;MKKLEYLVRLYQIKCLGGISDKALSLLLKLTKSILPDGETLPDSFYKAKRLICDLGLSYEKIDACPNDCMIYWKDTANLDKCHTCGTSRYLYETIEDGITTRKVSAKVLRYFPVTPRLQRLFMSRCTSNHMTWHATDRPIDGRMRHPADSPAWKELDRLYPSFAQEMRNVRLGLASDGFNPFGNMSSAHSIWPVVLTVYNLPPWLCMKQPYMLLSLVIPGPKAPGNDIDVFLAPLIDELKSLWDVGAATYDVISKQSFTMRAALLWTINDFPAYANLSGWSTKGKMACPHCGDYTDCLRLYYGKKFCYMGHRRFLPISHRFRSQKRPFNGKQEHRPHPIPMTGLECLFQLSTLQFKFGKATAKPPRRRKGDAPPYNGPWKKESIFFQLPYWKDLLIRHNLDVMHIEKNICDAVLGTLLGIDGKNKDSIKARADLERLNIWPKLHPERRAGKTFCPPAIFTLSNDEKTMMCEVFASFRPPDSFSSYIADCVQVKEKKLVGLKSHDCHIILHHLLPLAIRRVLPRPLCMVLLELSSFFRHLGVNNSTSESFSQLTPRIVLVLCQLEKMFPPSFFDIMVHLPIHLAYEAAIAGPVHFRTMWPVERNLGTLKRYVRNKSRPEGSIAEGYIADEAMSFCSMYLEDSVTRRTNLGRNADAEHRDVSGGYSIFLNIGHAIGGSGKEVHMDYNEWLRVHRYVLLNCPEVKPFVDQHIEEGRRRKGRKRMWEADQESYRTFPDWFAKQVKAMQMDPATVVHPDMVALANGPVNWSIKHNNYVINGYRFRINRIDKKKKNQNSGVFVRATRNSYASRQDRNPRDGELDYYGVLNDVIELNYEEVGKIVLFECDWCNSEGNSTGLQIDEYGFVSVNFTKLISDGDTLILASQAEQVFYVQDPIDTDWHVATKTKPRDLYNLVVAVHDDPCNAQNIDDASMDLDEENVRTDVDGFTVNQALPPQPHLPYDGSEDNEYDGDDTDQDS
;
A
#
# COMPACT_ATOMS: atom_id res chain seq x y z
N MET A 1 19.72 35.25 -13.29
CA MET A 1 18.65 34.23 -13.39
C MET A 1 17.73 34.61 -14.53
N LYS A 2 17.37 33.68 -15.43
CA LYS A 2 16.46 34.00 -16.55
C LYS A 2 15.04 34.24 -16.01
N LYS A 3 14.24 35.09 -16.67
CA LYS A 3 12.84 35.39 -16.27
C LYS A 3 12.02 34.14 -16.01
N LEU A 4 12.06 33.17 -16.92
CA LEU A 4 11.29 31.94 -16.78
C LEU A 4 11.74 31.11 -15.57
N GLU A 5 13.05 30.94 -15.41
CA GLU A 5 13.65 30.25 -14.26
C GLU A 5 13.24 30.91 -12.94
N TYR A 6 13.26 32.24 -12.87
CA TYR A 6 12.81 32.98 -11.69
C TYR A 6 11.33 32.72 -11.37
N LEU A 7 10.45 32.76 -12.38
CA LEU A 7 9.02 32.52 -12.20
C LEU A 7 8.73 31.08 -11.75
N VAL A 8 9.45 30.10 -12.30
CA VAL A 8 9.32 28.69 -11.89
C VAL A 8 9.79 28.51 -10.44
N ARG A 9 10.97 29.01 -10.06
CA ARG A 9 11.46 28.92 -8.67
C ARG A 9 10.51 29.63 -7.70
N LEU A 10 9.99 30.81 -8.06
CA LEU A 10 9.05 31.55 -7.22
C LEU A 10 7.70 30.83 -7.06
N TYR A 11 7.20 30.21 -8.13
CA TYR A 11 5.97 29.40 -8.07
C TYR A 11 6.19 28.13 -7.23
N GLN A 12 7.36 27.49 -7.32
CA GLN A 12 7.72 26.37 -6.45
C GLN A 12 7.72 26.79 -4.98
N ILE A 13 8.34 27.91 -4.64
CA ILE A 13 8.33 28.46 -3.26
C ILE A 13 6.89 28.68 -2.79
N LYS A 14 6.01 29.22 -3.66
CA LYS A 14 4.59 29.35 -3.32
C LYS A 14 3.94 28.01 -3.00
N CYS A 15 4.18 26.99 -3.82
CA CYS A 15 3.61 25.66 -3.61
C CYS A 15 4.15 24.99 -2.34
N LEU A 16 5.46 25.07 -2.10
CA LEU A 16 6.13 24.44 -0.96
C LEU A 16 5.84 25.18 0.36
N GLY A 17 5.83 26.52 0.32
CA GLY A 17 5.60 27.38 1.49
C GLY A 17 4.14 27.74 1.74
N GLY A 18 3.19 27.23 0.94
CA GLY A 18 1.77 27.53 1.09
C GLY A 18 1.40 29.02 0.95
N ILE A 19 2.19 29.79 0.18
CA ILE A 19 2.02 31.24 0.05
C ILE A 19 0.69 31.54 -0.66
N SER A 20 -0.09 32.50 -0.17
CA SER A 20 -1.35 32.90 -0.83
C SER A 20 -1.12 33.59 -2.18
N ASP A 21 -2.12 33.58 -3.08
CA ASP A 21 -2.00 34.26 -4.40
C ASP A 21 -1.75 35.76 -4.23
N LYS A 22 -2.37 36.36 -3.19
CA LYS A 22 -2.19 37.76 -2.82
C LYS A 22 -0.75 38.04 -2.37
N ALA A 23 -0.23 37.23 -1.45
CA ALA A 23 1.14 37.38 -0.95
C ALA A 23 2.18 37.24 -2.07
N LEU A 24 2.02 36.25 -2.97
CA LEU A 24 2.95 36.12 -4.10
C LEU A 24 2.85 37.28 -5.10
N SER A 25 1.65 37.81 -5.31
CA SER A 25 1.47 39.00 -6.15
C SER A 25 2.16 40.23 -5.55
N LEU A 26 2.15 40.39 -4.22
CA LEU A 26 2.90 41.45 -3.54
C LEU A 26 4.42 41.27 -3.69
N LEU A 27 4.91 40.04 -3.53
CA LEU A 27 6.33 39.73 -3.76
C LEU A 27 6.75 40.05 -5.20
N LEU A 28 5.97 39.64 -6.20
CA LEU A 28 6.24 39.95 -7.61
C LEU A 28 6.30 41.45 -7.88
N LYS A 29 5.42 42.24 -7.26
CA LYS A 29 5.46 43.71 -7.37
C LYS A 29 6.72 44.29 -6.75
N LEU A 30 7.11 43.82 -5.56
CA LEU A 30 8.33 44.25 -4.89
C LEU A 30 9.59 43.87 -5.71
N THR A 31 9.64 42.64 -6.21
CA THR A 31 10.76 42.21 -7.06
C THR A 31 10.80 43.02 -8.35
N LYS A 32 9.65 43.34 -8.94
CA LYS A 32 9.60 44.18 -10.14
C LYS A 32 10.10 45.59 -9.86
N SER A 33 9.82 46.18 -8.70
CA SER A 33 10.24 47.55 -8.37
C SER A 33 11.74 47.69 -8.08
N ILE A 34 12.44 46.60 -7.79
CA ILE A 34 13.91 46.60 -7.59
C ILE A 34 14.69 46.29 -8.88
N LEU A 35 14.00 45.94 -9.96
CA LEU A 35 14.61 45.62 -11.25
C LEU A 35 14.76 46.89 -12.11
N PRO A 36 15.77 46.95 -13.01
CA PRO A 36 15.96 48.10 -13.91
C PRO A 36 14.73 48.39 -14.78
N ASP A 37 14.56 49.67 -15.14
CA ASP A 37 13.49 50.10 -16.05
C ASP A 37 13.62 49.40 -17.41
N GLY A 38 12.51 48.79 -17.86
CA GLY A 38 12.44 47.96 -19.08
C GLY A 38 12.28 46.46 -18.83
N GLU A 39 12.38 46.00 -17.58
CA GLU A 39 12.26 44.58 -17.23
C GLU A 39 10.83 44.02 -17.37
N THR A 40 10.72 42.81 -17.92
CA THR A 40 9.44 42.24 -18.36
C THR A 40 8.77 41.33 -17.32
N LEU A 41 9.17 41.40 -16.04
CA LEU A 41 8.63 40.54 -14.99
C LEU A 41 7.12 40.81 -14.78
N PRO A 42 6.28 39.76 -14.64
CA PRO A 42 4.86 39.93 -14.32
C PRO A 42 4.68 40.56 -12.93
N ASP A 43 3.67 41.42 -12.80
CA ASP A 43 3.32 42.19 -11.59
C ASP A 43 2.27 41.51 -10.70
N SER A 44 1.88 40.28 -11.06
CA SER A 44 0.80 39.54 -10.40
C SER A 44 0.97 38.05 -10.61
N PHE A 45 0.49 37.29 -9.64
CA PHE A 45 0.49 35.83 -9.72
C PHE A 45 -0.29 35.32 -10.93
N TYR A 46 -1.41 35.95 -11.27
CA TYR A 46 -2.23 35.57 -12.42
C TYR A 46 -1.44 35.63 -13.74
N LYS A 47 -0.73 36.75 -14.00
CA LYS A 47 0.10 36.89 -15.21
C LYS A 47 1.27 35.91 -15.21
N ALA A 48 1.90 35.69 -14.05
CA ALA A 48 2.97 34.70 -13.90
C ALA A 48 2.49 33.28 -14.18
N LYS A 49 1.34 32.89 -13.60
CA LYS A 49 0.70 31.59 -13.82
C LYS A 49 0.38 31.38 -15.30
N ARG A 50 -0.17 32.40 -15.98
CA ARG A 50 -0.49 32.29 -17.41
C ARG A 50 0.74 31.98 -18.26
N LEU A 51 1.84 32.72 -18.05
CA LEU A 51 3.11 32.48 -18.75
C LEU A 51 3.66 31.06 -18.52
N ILE A 52 3.49 30.51 -17.31
CA ILE A 52 3.92 29.13 -16.99
C ILE A 52 2.97 28.11 -17.64
N CYS A 53 1.67 28.34 -17.57
CA CYS A 53 0.67 27.46 -18.18
C CYS A 53 0.81 27.39 -19.71
N ASP A 54 1.27 28.46 -20.36
CA ASP A 54 1.58 28.48 -21.81
C ASP A 54 2.72 27.50 -22.18
N LEU A 55 3.52 27.05 -21.20
CA LEU A 55 4.54 25.99 -21.37
C LEU A 55 3.99 24.57 -21.09
N GLY A 56 2.84 24.49 -20.40
CA GLY A 56 2.11 23.25 -20.15
C GLY A 56 1.52 22.67 -21.43
N LEU A 57 1.03 21.43 -21.36
CA LEU A 57 0.14 20.91 -22.40
C LEU A 57 -1.27 21.37 -22.08
N SER A 58 -2.04 21.78 -23.08
CA SER A 58 -3.43 22.15 -22.87
C SER A 58 -4.31 20.91 -22.62
N TYR A 59 -5.59 21.18 -22.38
CA TYR A 59 -6.66 20.18 -22.39
C TYR A 59 -7.77 20.65 -23.33
N GLU A 60 -8.49 19.71 -23.88
CA GLU A 60 -9.64 19.93 -24.76
C GLU A 60 -10.93 19.95 -23.93
N LYS A 61 -11.85 20.84 -24.30
CA LYS A 61 -13.20 20.89 -23.75
C LYS A 61 -14.14 20.27 -24.76
N ILE A 62 -14.76 19.16 -24.36
CA ILE A 62 -15.70 18.42 -25.19
C ILE A 62 -17.07 18.52 -24.53
N ASP A 63 -18.05 19.04 -25.25
CA ASP A 63 -19.40 19.13 -24.70
C ASP A 63 -20.03 17.74 -24.61
N ALA A 64 -20.86 17.52 -23.60
CA ALA A 64 -21.54 16.25 -23.38
C ALA A 64 -23.05 16.44 -23.26
N CYS A 65 -23.81 15.42 -23.64
CA CYS A 65 -25.23 15.37 -23.35
C CYS A 65 -25.47 15.42 -21.82
N PRO A 66 -26.40 16.24 -21.30
CA PRO A 66 -26.75 16.22 -19.87
C PRO A 66 -27.22 14.87 -19.33
N ASN A 67 -27.73 14.02 -20.23
CA ASN A 67 -28.18 12.65 -19.92
C ASN A 67 -27.13 11.59 -20.29
N ASP A 68 -25.88 11.96 -20.54
CA ASP A 68 -24.74 11.04 -20.75
C ASP A 68 -24.87 10.11 -21.96
N CYS A 69 -25.79 10.39 -22.89
CA CYS A 69 -26.02 9.54 -24.07
C CYS A 69 -24.90 9.60 -25.12
N MET A 70 -24.18 10.73 -25.21
CA MET A 70 -23.14 11.01 -26.20
C MET A 70 -22.30 12.21 -25.77
N ILE A 71 -21.11 12.33 -26.35
CA ILE A 71 -20.30 13.54 -26.38
C ILE A 71 -20.40 14.19 -27.77
N TYR A 72 -20.32 15.51 -27.85
CA TYR A 72 -20.32 16.27 -29.10
C TYR A 72 -18.90 16.33 -29.67
N TRP A 73 -18.47 15.22 -30.28
CA TRP A 73 -17.10 14.99 -30.71
C TRP A 73 -17.05 14.27 -32.06
N LYS A 74 -16.03 14.57 -32.87
CA LYS A 74 -15.89 14.15 -34.28
C LYS A 74 -17.18 14.38 -35.07
N ASP A 75 -17.83 13.33 -35.56
CA ASP A 75 -19.00 13.39 -36.43
C ASP A 75 -20.20 14.10 -35.80
N THR A 76 -20.23 14.17 -34.46
CA THR A 76 -21.32 14.82 -33.70
C THR A 76 -20.97 16.22 -33.20
N ALA A 77 -19.78 16.75 -33.50
CA ALA A 77 -19.27 18.01 -32.96
C ALA A 77 -20.12 19.23 -33.33
N ASN A 78 -20.82 19.20 -34.46
CA ASN A 78 -21.66 20.29 -34.96
C ASN A 78 -23.13 20.17 -34.56
N LEU A 79 -23.51 19.16 -33.77
CA LEU A 79 -24.88 19.02 -33.30
C LEU A 79 -25.17 19.99 -32.15
N ASP A 80 -26.37 20.59 -32.18
CA ASP A 80 -26.90 21.45 -31.10
C ASP A 80 -27.82 20.70 -30.13
N LYS A 81 -28.19 19.46 -30.49
CA LYS A 81 -29.05 18.57 -29.72
C LYS A 81 -28.52 17.14 -29.78
N CYS A 82 -28.74 16.39 -28.73
CA CYS A 82 -28.35 15.00 -28.65
C CYS A 82 -29.17 14.17 -29.65
N HIS A 83 -28.51 13.41 -30.54
CA HIS A 83 -29.21 12.56 -31.51
C HIS A 83 -29.93 11.37 -30.86
N THR A 84 -29.58 11.01 -29.62
CA THR A 84 -30.18 9.88 -28.87
C THR A 84 -31.42 10.30 -28.08
N CYS A 85 -31.37 11.42 -27.33
CA CYS A 85 -32.45 11.84 -26.43
C CYS A 85 -33.06 13.22 -26.76
N GLY A 86 -32.58 13.91 -27.79
CA GLY A 86 -33.07 15.23 -28.19
C GLY A 86 -32.74 16.39 -27.25
N THR A 87 -32.09 16.12 -26.10
CA THR A 87 -31.73 17.15 -25.12
C THR A 87 -30.72 18.14 -25.73
N SER A 88 -30.93 19.43 -25.46
CA SER A 88 -30.04 20.48 -25.99
C SER A 88 -28.64 20.39 -25.41
N ARG A 89 -27.66 20.72 -26.24
CA ARG A 89 -26.25 20.91 -25.86
C ARG A 89 -26.04 22.09 -24.91
N TYR A 90 -26.88 23.12 -25.01
CA TYR A 90 -26.68 24.40 -24.33
C TYR A 90 -27.76 24.69 -23.29
N LEU A 91 -27.35 25.39 -22.23
CA LEU A 91 -28.20 26.16 -21.33
C LEU A 91 -28.22 27.62 -21.80
N TYR A 92 -29.33 28.31 -21.57
CA TYR A 92 -29.51 29.72 -21.93
C TYR A 92 -29.52 30.54 -20.64
N GLU A 93 -28.54 31.43 -20.48
CA GLU A 93 -28.48 32.39 -19.37
C GLU A 93 -28.99 33.76 -19.85
N THR A 94 -29.90 34.38 -19.10
CA THR A 94 -30.40 35.73 -19.35
C THR A 94 -29.49 36.74 -18.65
N ILE A 95 -28.93 37.69 -19.41
CA ILE A 95 -28.12 38.79 -18.85
C ILE A 95 -29.05 39.92 -18.38
N GLU A 96 -28.61 40.72 -17.40
CA GLU A 96 -29.36 41.78 -16.69
C GLU A 96 -30.15 42.75 -17.59
N ASP A 97 -29.79 42.92 -18.88
CA ASP A 97 -30.50 43.79 -19.83
C ASP A 97 -31.65 43.12 -20.61
N GLY A 98 -31.99 41.85 -20.32
CA GLY A 98 -33.18 41.16 -20.84
C GLY A 98 -33.22 40.84 -22.34
N ILE A 99 -32.28 41.36 -23.14
CA ILE A 99 -32.30 41.29 -24.62
C ILE A 99 -31.30 40.25 -25.17
N THR A 100 -30.25 39.88 -24.42
CA THR A 100 -29.21 38.94 -24.88
C THR A 100 -29.15 37.67 -24.03
N THR A 101 -29.43 36.51 -24.67
CA THR A 101 -29.21 35.17 -24.09
C THR A 101 -27.84 34.64 -24.44
N ARG A 102 -27.02 34.31 -23.44
CA ARG A 102 -25.73 33.63 -23.64
C ARG A 102 -25.94 32.13 -23.69
N LYS A 103 -25.45 31.49 -24.76
CA LYS A 103 -25.37 30.02 -24.86
C LYS A 103 -24.17 29.52 -24.04
N VAL A 104 -24.41 28.62 -23.10
CA VAL A 104 -23.38 27.99 -22.27
C VAL A 104 -23.53 26.47 -22.39
N SER A 105 -22.45 25.74 -22.63
CA SER A 105 -22.49 24.28 -22.70
C SER A 105 -23.04 23.69 -21.40
N ALA A 106 -24.02 22.81 -21.51
CA ALA A 106 -24.74 22.25 -20.37
C ALA A 106 -23.86 21.30 -19.53
N LYS A 107 -23.00 20.52 -20.18
CA LYS A 107 -22.06 19.59 -19.55
C LYS A 107 -20.77 19.56 -20.38
N VAL A 108 -19.61 19.59 -19.73
CA VAL A 108 -18.31 19.69 -20.41
C VAL A 108 -17.31 18.69 -19.84
N LEU A 109 -16.96 17.70 -20.65
CA LEU A 109 -15.83 16.80 -20.43
C LEU A 109 -14.53 17.57 -20.66
N ARG A 110 -13.53 17.33 -19.80
CA ARG A 110 -12.17 17.84 -20.02
C ARG A 110 -11.26 16.69 -20.33
N TYR A 111 -10.67 16.73 -21.52
CA TYR A 111 -9.81 15.70 -22.05
C TYR A 111 -8.38 16.19 -22.15
N PHE A 112 -7.44 15.42 -21.62
CA PHE A 112 -6.02 15.72 -21.57
C PHE A 112 -5.31 14.70 -22.49
N PRO A 113 -4.92 15.11 -23.70
CA PRO A 113 -4.26 14.21 -24.65
C PRO A 113 -3.01 13.58 -24.05
N VAL A 114 -2.87 12.27 -24.18
CA VAL A 114 -1.84 11.45 -23.53
C VAL A 114 -0.57 11.40 -24.37
N THR A 115 -0.69 11.36 -25.70
CA THR A 115 0.46 11.31 -26.63
C THR A 115 1.51 12.37 -26.35
N PRO A 116 1.18 13.69 -26.31
CA PRO A 116 2.18 14.71 -26.05
C PRO A 116 2.76 14.62 -24.62
N ARG A 117 2.00 14.10 -23.66
CA ARG A 117 2.47 13.89 -22.28
C ARG A 117 3.52 12.78 -22.22
N LEU A 118 3.32 11.69 -22.96
CA LEU A 118 4.28 10.61 -23.08
C LEU A 118 5.53 11.04 -23.85
N GLN A 119 5.39 11.79 -24.95
CA GLN A 119 6.53 12.34 -25.69
C GLN A 119 7.43 13.21 -24.80
N ARG A 120 6.84 14.01 -23.91
CA ARG A 120 7.60 14.83 -22.94
C ARG A 120 8.47 14.00 -22.00
N LEU A 121 8.10 12.76 -21.68
CA LEU A 121 8.93 11.89 -20.85
C LEU A 121 10.22 11.46 -21.57
N PHE A 122 10.19 11.32 -22.90
CA PHE A 122 11.37 11.02 -23.73
C PHE A 122 12.21 12.26 -24.07
N MET A 123 11.61 13.45 -24.04
CA MET A 123 12.31 14.72 -24.32
C MET A 123 13.11 15.26 -23.12
N SER A 124 12.99 14.66 -21.94
CA SER A 124 13.71 15.08 -20.73
C SER A 124 14.79 14.09 -20.35
N ARG A 125 16.02 14.60 -20.11
CA ARG A 125 17.16 13.76 -19.68
C ARG A 125 16.89 13.06 -18.35
N CYS A 126 16.10 13.68 -17.47
CA CYS A 126 15.76 13.12 -16.15
C CYS A 126 14.85 11.89 -16.22
N THR A 127 14.03 11.77 -17.27
CA THR A 127 13.03 10.70 -17.39
C THR A 127 13.30 9.74 -18.51
N SER A 128 13.99 10.14 -19.58
CA SER A 128 14.13 9.26 -20.75
C SER A 128 14.90 7.98 -20.42
N ASN A 129 15.99 8.06 -19.63
CA ASN A 129 16.69 6.86 -19.11
C ASN A 129 15.73 5.94 -18.33
N HIS A 130 14.87 6.53 -17.51
CA HIS A 130 13.91 5.78 -16.71
C HIS A 130 12.79 5.14 -17.55
N MET A 131 12.48 5.66 -18.75
CA MET A 131 11.47 5.10 -19.65
C MET A 131 11.91 3.79 -20.31
N THR A 132 13.20 3.48 -20.29
CA THR A 132 13.76 2.22 -20.81
C THR A 132 14.27 1.29 -19.71
N TRP A 133 14.28 1.77 -18.46
CA TRP A 133 14.76 1.06 -17.26
C TRP A 133 14.28 -0.39 -17.18
N HIS A 134 13.00 -0.63 -17.52
CA HIS A 134 12.39 -1.95 -17.46
C HIS A 134 13.09 -3.03 -18.31
N ALA A 135 13.92 -2.61 -19.28
CA ALA A 135 14.59 -3.46 -20.25
C ALA A 135 16.11 -3.37 -20.14
N THR A 136 16.65 -2.24 -19.69
CA THR A 136 18.10 -2.00 -19.60
C THR A 136 18.67 -2.35 -18.23
N ASP A 137 18.06 -1.85 -17.16
CA ASP A 137 18.66 -1.85 -15.82
C ASP A 137 17.87 -2.69 -14.80
N ARG A 138 16.68 -3.17 -15.19
CA ARG A 138 15.87 -4.07 -14.35
C ARG A 138 16.60 -5.40 -14.14
N PRO A 139 16.77 -5.87 -12.89
CA PRO A 139 17.33 -7.19 -12.62
C PRO A 139 16.48 -8.32 -13.23
N ILE A 140 17.12 -9.28 -13.89
CA ILE A 140 16.47 -10.49 -14.44
C ILE A 140 16.95 -11.71 -13.66
N ASP A 141 16.32 -11.98 -12.52
CA ASP A 141 16.69 -13.04 -11.57
C ASP A 141 15.51 -13.93 -11.18
N GLY A 142 14.42 -13.89 -11.96
CA GLY A 142 13.20 -14.66 -11.70
C GLY A 142 12.29 -14.08 -10.61
N ARG A 143 12.66 -12.98 -9.96
CA ARG A 143 11.82 -12.30 -8.97
C ARG A 143 10.93 -11.23 -9.62
N MET A 144 9.76 -11.02 -9.02
CA MET A 144 8.79 -10.01 -9.41
C MET A 144 8.81 -8.84 -8.44
N ARG A 145 9.28 -7.69 -8.95
CA ARG A 145 9.43 -6.41 -8.25
C ARG A 145 8.70 -5.26 -8.94
N HIS A 146 8.22 -5.51 -10.16
CA HIS A 146 7.65 -4.52 -11.05
C HIS A 146 6.67 -5.20 -12.04
N PRO A 147 5.65 -4.52 -12.61
CA PRO A 147 4.75 -5.12 -13.60
C PRO A 147 5.47 -5.74 -14.80
N ALA A 148 6.64 -5.21 -15.18
CA ALA A 148 7.49 -5.77 -16.24
C ALA A 148 8.04 -7.18 -15.93
N ASP A 149 8.08 -7.58 -14.67
CA ASP A 149 8.46 -8.95 -14.29
C ASP A 149 7.31 -9.95 -14.45
N SER A 150 6.08 -9.46 -14.55
CA SER A 150 4.87 -10.27 -14.44
C SER A 150 4.58 -11.10 -15.70
N PRO A 151 3.96 -12.29 -15.55
CA PRO A 151 3.44 -13.04 -16.68
C PRO A 151 2.54 -12.23 -17.62
N ALA A 152 1.67 -11.36 -17.10
CA ALA A 152 0.75 -10.55 -17.91
C ALA A 152 1.49 -9.60 -18.87
N TRP A 153 2.56 -8.97 -18.42
CA TRP A 153 3.41 -8.14 -19.29
C TRP A 153 4.10 -8.98 -20.36
N LYS A 154 4.73 -10.08 -19.93
CA LYS A 154 5.47 -10.99 -20.81
C LYS A 154 4.57 -11.62 -21.89
N GLU A 155 3.32 -11.91 -21.54
CA GLU A 155 2.36 -12.49 -22.48
C GLU A 155 1.95 -11.50 -23.57
N LEU A 156 1.72 -10.22 -23.22
CA LEU A 156 1.49 -9.18 -24.22
C LEU A 156 2.70 -9.09 -25.18
N ASP A 157 3.91 -9.08 -24.63
CA ASP A 157 5.14 -8.99 -25.43
C ASP A 157 5.33 -10.22 -26.34
N ARG A 158 4.95 -11.41 -25.85
CA ARG A 158 5.00 -12.67 -26.59
C ARG A 158 3.99 -12.70 -27.75
N LEU A 159 2.77 -12.25 -27.51
CA LEU A 159 1.70 -12.21 -28.52
C LEU A 159 1.92 -11.12 -29.56
N TYR A 160 2.60 -10.03 -29.18
CA TYR A 160 2.85 -8.88 -30.04
C TYR A 160 4.35 -8.53 -30.15
N PRO A 161 5.19 -9.37 -30.77
CA PRO A 161 6.64 -9.13 -30.89
C PRO A 161 7.02 -7.81 -31.56
N SER A 162 6.23 -7.33 -32.53
CA SER A 162 6.47 -6.03 -33.19
C SER A 162 6.28 -4.83 -32.26
N PHE A 163 5.46 -4.97 -31.22
CA PHE A 163 5.34 -3.99 -30.15
C PHE A 163 6.47 -4.15 -29.13
N ALA A 164 6.82 -5.39 -28.77
CA ALA A 164 7.83 -5.69 -27.77
C ALA A 164 9.27 -5.32 -28.21
N GLN A 165 9.57 -5.43 -29.51
CA GLN A 165 10.90 -5.20 -30.07
C GLN A 165 11.41 -3.78 -29.80
N GLU A 166 10.52 -2.80 -29.76
CA GLU A 166 10.85 -1.42 -29.41
C GLU A 166 10.68 -1.20 -27.91
N MET A 167 11.79 -1.22 -27.17
CA MET A 167 11.79 -1.08 -25.71
C MET A 167 11.26 0.28 -25.22
N ARG A 168 11.22 1.30 -26.09
CA ARG A 168 10.64 2.62 -25.77
C ARG A 168 9.11 2.64 -25.89
N ASN A 169 8.46 1.55 -26.33
CA ASN A 169 7.00 1.47 -26.34
C ASN A 169 6.44 1.44 -24.91
N VAL A 170 5.32 2.13 -24.70
CA VAL A 170 4.80 2.46 -23.37
C VAL A 170 3.71 1.48 -22.94
N ARG A 171 3.76 1.04 -21.69
CA ARG A 171 2.68 0.25 -21.07
C ARG A 171 2.05 1.02 -19.92
N LEU A 172 0.72 1.03 -19.90
CA LEU A 172 -0.10 1.88 -19.05
C LEU A 172 -1.01 1.04 -18.15
N GLY A 173 -1.32 1.56 -16.97
CA GLY A 173 -2.46 1.13 -16.15
C GLY A 173 -3.48 2.26 -16.05
N LEU A 174 -4.78 1.95 -16.00
CA LEU A 174 -5.85 2.95 -15.88
C LEU A 174 -6.56 2.82 -14.53
N ALA A 175 -6.87 3.94 -13.90
CA ALA A 175 -7.70 3.97 -12.71
C ALA A 175 -8.75 5.08 -12.81
N SER A 176 -9.94 4.82 -12.26
CA SER A 176 -10.97 5.84 -12.11
C SER A 176 -11.81 5.59 -10.87
N ASP A 177 -12.15 6.66 -10.18
CA ASP A 177 -13.06 6.66 -9.04
C ASP A 177 -13.69 8.04 -8.88
N GLY A 178 -14.89 8.08 -8.31
CA GLY A 178 -15.66 9.28 -8.08
C GLY A 178 -15.32 9.94 -6.75
N PHE A 179 -15.05 11.24 -6.75
CA PHE A 179 -14.92 11.98 -5.50
C PHE A 179 -15.80 13.22 -5.48
N ASN A 180 -16.14 13.62 -4.25
CA ASN A 180 -16.92 14.81 -4.00
C ASN A 180 -16.01 16.05 -3.84
N PRO A 181 -16.12 17.06 -4.73
CA PRO A 181 -15.29 18.27 -4.70
C PRO A 181 -15.66 19.22 -3.56
N PHE A 182 -16.83 19.06 -2.93
CA PHE A 182 -17.36 19.97 -1.91
C PHE A 182 -17.15 19.47 -0.46
N GLY A 183 -16.66 18.24 -0.26
CA GLY A 183 -16.60 17.65 1.07
C GLY A 183 -17.98 17.58 1.72
N ASN A 184 -18.10 17.90 3.01
CA ASN A 184 -19.33 17.73 3.79
C ASN A 184 -20.49 18.66 3.39
N MET A 185 -20.31 19.60 2.45
CA MET A 185 -21.35 20.57 2.10
C MET A 185 -22.43 20.02 1.14
N SER A 186 -22.20 18.90 0.47
CA SER A 186 -23.19 18.25 -0.40
C SER A 186 -22.77 16.83 -0.70
N SER A 187 -23.48 15.81 -0.22
CA SER A 187 -23.17 14.38 -0.49
C SER A 187 -23.51 13.93 -1.91
N ALA A 188 -24.30 14.70 -2.67
CA ALA A 188 -24.87 14.26 -3.94
C ALA A 188 -23.99 14.55 -5.18
N HIS A 189 -22.81 15.17 -5.02
CA HIS A 189 -21.93 15.53 -6.14
C HIS A 189 -20.74 14.59 -6.25
N SER A 190 -20.51 14.03 -7.45
CA SER A 190 -19.41 13.12 -7.76
C SER A 190 -18.78 13.49 -9.10
N ILE A 191 -17.49 13.82 -9.10
CA ILE A 191 -16.64 14.05 -10.27
C ILE A 191 -15.74 12.83 -10.43
N TRP A 192 -15.57 12.37 -11.68
CA TRP A 192 -14.81 11.17 -12.00
C TRP A 192 -13.60 11.50 -12.86
N PRO A 193 -12.40 11.64 -12.28
CA PRO A 193 -11.17 11.66 -13.06
C PRO A 193 -10.80 10.26 -13.57
N VAL A 194 -10.10 10.23 -14.70
CA VAL A 194 -9.45 9.04 -15.24
C VAL A 194 -7.95 9.29 -15.27
N VAL A 195 -7.20 8.42 -14.59
CA VAL A 195 -5.76 8.55 -14.35
C VAL A 195 -5.03 7.38 -15.01
N LEU A 196 -3.91 7.66 -15.67
CA LEU A 196 -3.03 6.68 -16.29
C LEU A 196 -1.68 6.62 -15.57
N THR A 197 -1.26 5.43 -15.19
CA THR A 197 0.06 5.15 -14.62
C THR A 197 0.99 4.67 -15.72
N VAL A 198 2.19 5.26 -15.82
CA VAL A 198 3.23 4.87 -16.79
C VAL A 198 4.14 3.80 -16.18
N TYR A 199 3.93 2.54 -16.57
CA TYR A 199 4.69 1.42 -16.01
C TYR A 199 6.09 1.24 -16.61
N ASN A 200 6.48 2.01 -17.63
CA ASN A 200 7.88 1.94 -18.11
C ASN A 200 8.89 2.42 -17.06
N LEU A 201 8.44 3.31 -16.16
CA LEU A 201 9.26 3.93 -15.14
C LEU A 201 9.61 2.95 -14.02
N PRO A 202 10.75 3.14 -13.34
CA PRO A 202 11.16 2.28 -12.24
C PRO A 202 10.19 2.33 -11.04
N PRO A 203 10.22 1.32 -10.16
CA PRO A 203 9.33 1.18 -9.01
C PRO A 203 9.21 2.43 -8.13
N TRP A 204 10.31 3.18 -7.94
CA TRP A 204 10.34 4.39 -7.12
C TRP A 204 9.70 5.63 -7.76
N LEU A 205 9.38 5.56 -9.06
CA LEU A 205 8.77 6.67 -9.81
C LEU A 205 7.35 6.37 -10.29
N CYS A 206 7.06 5.17 -10.81
CA CYS A 206 5.85 4.93 -11.61
C CYS A 206 4.52 5.25 -10.89
N MET A 207 4.43 5.00 -9.57
CA MET A 207 3.23 5.31 -8.76
C MET A 207 3.30 6.68 -8.04
N LYS A 208 4.28 7.53 -8.35
CA LYS A 208 4.36 8.89 -7.79
C LYS A 208 3.49 9.84 -8.59
N GLN A 209 2.87 10.81 -7.88
CA GLN A 209 1.94 11.78 -8.46
C GLN A 209 2.39 12.40 -9.80
N PRO A 210 3.65 12.82 -9.98
CA PRO A 210 4.05 13.49 -11.22
C PRO A 210 4.12 12.59 -12.46
N TYR A 211 3.93 11.28 -12.30
CA TYR A 211 3.94 10.28 -13.38
C TYR A 211 2.60 9.55 -13.53
N MET A 212 1.61 9.92 -12.71
CA MET A 212 0.21 9.55 -12.86
C MET A 212 -0.48 10.63 -13.69
N LEU A 213 -0.71 10.36 -14.97
CA LEU A 213 -1.24 11.30 -15.94
C LEU A 213 -2.76 11.40 -15.80
N LEU A 214 -3.29 12.60 -15.55
CA LEU A 214 -4.72 12.84 -15.66
C LEU A 214 -5.08 12.87 -17.15
N SER A 215 -6.01 12.00 -17.56
CA SER A 215 -6.48 11.92 -18.95
C SER A 215 -7.88 12.52 -19.13
N LEU A 216 -8.77 12.33 -18.16
CA LEU A 216 -10.14 12.87 -18.22
C LEU A 216 -10.56 13.45 -16.88
N VAL A 217 -11.40 14.47 -16.91
CA VAL A 217 -12.24 14.89 -15.78
C VAL A 217 -13.69 14.85 -16.25
N ILE A 218 -14.40 13.79 -15.86
CA ILE A 218 -15.80 13.57 -16.19
C ILE A 218 -16.65 14.40 -15.21
N PRO A 219 -17.50 15.31 -15.73
CA PRO A 219 -18.23 16.26 -14.90
C PRO A 219 -19.38 15.61 -14.12
N GLY A 220 -19.61 16.15 -12.92
CA GLY A 220 -20.73 15.80 -12.06
C GLY A 220 -22.06 16.41 -12.53
N PRO A 221 -23.09 16.48 -11.67
CA PRO A 221 -23.10 16.10 -10.26
C PRO A 221 -23.26 14.60 -10.01
N LYS A 222 -23.84 13.83 -10.94
CA LYS A 222 -24.08 12.39 -10.74
C LYS A 222 -22.94 11.57 -11.34
N ALA A 223 -22.58 10.48 -10.69
CA ALA A 223 -21.66 9.48 -11.25
C ALA A 223 -22.12 9.05 -12.66
N PRO A 224 -21.17 8.76 -13.57
CA PRO A 224 -21.51 8.32 -14.92
C PRO A 224 -22.08 6.89 -14.94
N GLY A 225 -21.75 6.05 -13.96
CA GLY A 225 -22.16 4.64 -13.96
C GLY A 225 -21.64 3.93 -15.21
N ASN A 226 -22.50 3.12 -15.85
CA ASN A 226 -22.17 2.46 -17.11
C ASN A 226 -21.93 3.42 -18.28
N ASP A 227 -22.43 4.65 -18.21
CA ASP A 227 -22.24 5.66 -19.26
C ASP A 227 -20.80 6.23 -19.26
N ILE A 228 -19.91 5.76 -18.38
CA ILE A 228 -18.49 6.15 -18.36
C ILE A 228 -17.81 5.92 -19.71
N ASP A 229 -18.22 4.89 -20.44
CA ASP A 229 -17.68 4.53 -21.76
C ASP A 229 -17.90 5.64 -22.79
N VAL A 230 -19.00 6.38 -22.69
CA VAL A 230 -19.28 7.55 -23.55
C VAL A 230 -18.20 8.62 -23.38
N PHE A 231 -17.70 8.80 -22.17
CA PHE A 231 -16.65 9.78 -21.86
C PHE A 231 -15.24 9.26 -22.11
N LEU A 232 -15.03 7.94 -22.09
CA LEU A 232 -13.74 7.32 -22.40
C LEU A 232 -13.42 7.33 -23.90
N ALA A 233 -14.39 7.57 -24.76
CA ALA A 233 -14.23 7.50 -26.22
C ALA A 233 -13.01 8.28 -26.78
N PRO A 234 -12.71 9.54 -26.37
CA PRO A 234 -11.54 10.26 -26.86
C PRO A 234 -10.22 9.59 -26.47
N LEU A 235 -10.13 9.08 -25.23
CA LEU A 235 -8.94 8.39 -24.74
C LEU A 235 -8.74 7.04 -25.47
N ILE A 236 -9.81 6.26 -25.64
CA ILE A 236 -9.71 4.96 -26.32
C ILE A 236 -9.32 5.14 -27.79
N ASP A 237 -9.85 6.16 -28.46
CA ASP A 237 -9.47 6.50 -29.83
C ASP A 237 -7.98 6.88 -29.95
N GLU A 238 -7.46 7.68 -29.01
CA GLU A 238 -6.04 8.01 -28.95
C GLU A 238 -5.18 6.77 -28.69
N LEU A 239 -5.59 5.89 -27.75
CA LEU A 239 -4.88 4.65 -27.45
C LEU A 239 -4.88 3.67 -28.64
N LYS A 240 -5.97 3.61 -29.42
CA LYS A 240 -6.02 2.86 -30.68
C LYS A 240 -5.04 3.42 -31.69
N SER A 241 -5.01 4.74 -31.88
CA SER A 241 -4.05 5.40 -32.77
C SER A 241 -2.60 5.14 -32.35
N LEU A 242 -2.30 5.21 -31.04
CA LEU A 242 -0.97 4.90 -30.50
C LEU A 242 -0.62 3.42 -30.71
N TRP A 243 -1.58 2.51 -30.65
CA TRP A 243 -1.34 1.10 -30.90
C TRP A 243 -1.15 0.78 -32.38
N ASP A 244 -2.02 1.25 -33.27
CA ASP A 244 -2.05 0.87 -34.68
C ASP A 244 -1.01 1.62 -35.51
N VAL A 245 -0.87 2.93 -35.30
CA VAL A 245 0.02 3.82 -36.07
C VAL A 245 1.25 4.23 -35.27
N GLY A 246 1.06 4.53 -33.99
CA GLY A 246 2.08 5.13 -33.13
C GLY A 246 2.31 6.62 -33.40
N ALA A 247 3.21 7.22 -32.64
CA ALA A 247 3.52 8.65 -32.70
C ALA A 247 5.03 8.88 -32.87
N ALA A 248 5.42 9.69 -33.86
CA ALA A 248 6.81 10.09 -34.06
C ALA A 248 7.32 10.82 -32.81
N THR A 249 8.35 10.27 -32.17
CA THR A 249 8.84 10.72 -30.86
C THR A 249 10.34 10.79 -30.87
N TYR A 250 10.90 11.85 -30.29
CA TYR A 250 12.35 12.01 -30.15
C TYR A 250 12.77 11.64 -28.72
N ASP A 251 13.73 10.73 -28.62
CA ASP A 251 14.38 10.39 -27.36
C ASP A 251 15.69 11.17 -27.23
N VAL A 252 15.78 12.00 -26.18
CA VAL A 252 16.92 12.86 -25.91
C VAL A 252 18.20 12.11 -25.54
N ILE A 253 18.09 10.88 -25.03
CA ILE A 253 19.23 10.07 -24.57
C ILE A 253 19.86 9.35 -25.75
N SER A 254 19.08 8.56 -26.48
CA SER A 254 19.57 7.91 -27.71
C SER A 254 19.81 8.92 -28.84
N LYS A 255 19.26 10.14 -28.73
CA LYS A 255 19.26 11.20 -29.76
C LYS A 255 18.63 10.73 -31.08
N GLN A 256 17.70 9.80 -31.00
CA GLN A 256 17.03 9.20 -32.16
C GLN A 256 15.53 9.47 -32.13
N SER A 257 14.95 9.62 -33.31
CA SER A 257 13.50 9.57 -33.48
C SER A 257 13.05 8.12 -33.66
N PHE A 258 11.91 7.77 -33.06
CA PHE A 258 11.28 6.46 -33.16
C PHE A 258 9.77 6.61 -33.20
N THR A 259 9.07 5.55 -33.59
CA THR A 259 7.60 5.51 -33.56
C THR A 259 7.15 4.93 -32.23
N MET A 260 6.76 5.79 -31.30
CA MET A 260 6.27 5.38 -29.99
C MET A 260 4.86 4.80 -30.10
N ARG A 261 4.69 3.56 -29.63
CA ARG A 261 3.38 2.92 -29.46
C ARG A 261 3.06 2.80 -27.97
N ALA A 262 1.78 2.64 -27.64
CA ALA A 262 1.33 2.45 -26.26
C ALA A 262 0.28 1.33 -26.12
N ALA A 263 0.32 0.64 -24.98
CA ALA A 263 -0.64 -0.41 -24.63
C ALA A 263 -1.18 -0.23 -23.20
N LEU A 264 -2.48 -0.46 -23.00
CA LEU A 264 -3.12 -0.48 -21.68
C LEU A 264 -3.17 -1.92 -21.15
N LEU A 265 -2.52 -2.20 -20.02
CA LEU A 265 -2.44 -3.56 -19.48
C LEU A 265 -3.68 -3.97 -18.70
N TRP A 266 -4.27 -3.06 -17.92
CA TRP A 266 -5.43 -3.35 -17.07
C TRP A 266 -6.00 -2.08 -16.44
N THR A 267 -7.15 -2.23 -15.79
CA THR A 267 -7.71 -1.20 -14.90
C THR A 267 -7.56 -1.54 -13.41
N ILE A 268 -7.48 -0.52 -12.55
CA ILE A 268 -7.39 -0.61 -11.09
C ILE A 268 -8.48 0.28 -10.49
N ASN A 269 -9.50 -0.30 -9.88
CA ASN A 269 -10.61 0.46 -9.33
C ASN A 269 -11.23 -0.24 -8.13
N ASP A 270 -12.00 0.50 -7.35
CA ASP A 270 -12.88 -0.09 -6.34
C ASP A 270 -13.94 -1.00 -7.02
N PHE A 271 -14.63 -1.83 -6.24
CA PHE A 271 -15.53 -2.84 -6.82
C PHE A 271 -16.78 -2.23 -7.52
N PRO A 272 -17.36 -1.11 -7.04
CA PRO A 272 -18.33 -0.34 -7.82
C PRO A 272 -17.81 0.20 -9.16
N ALA A 273 -16.64 0.86 -9.21
CA ALA A 273 -16.08 1.36 -10.46
C ALA A 273 -15.61 0.21 -11.38
N TYR A 274 -15.19 -0.92 -10.82
CA TYR A 274 -14.95 -2.16 -11.56
C TYR A 274 -16.18 -2.53 -12.40
N ALA A 275 -17.39 -2.48 -11.81
CA ALA A 275 -18.61 -2.77 -12.54
C ALA A 275 -18.85 -1.78 -13.69
N ASN A 276 -18.66 -0.49 -13.40
CA ASN A 276 -18.83 0.58 -14.39
C ASN A 276 -17.84 0.46 -15.56
N LEU A 277 -16.61 0.00 -15.34
CA LEU A 277 -15.61 -0.09 -16.40
C LEU A 277 -15.68 -1.42 -17.16
N SER A 278 -15.79 -2.54 -16.44
CA SER A 278 -15.89 -3.88 -17.06
C SER A 278 -17.24 -4.15 -17.71
N GLY A 279 -18.31 -3.51 -17.24
CA GLY A 279 -19.69 -3.85 -17.59
C GLY A 279 -20.23 -5.10 -16.88
N TRP A 280 -19.42 -5.76 -16.04
CA TRP A 280 -19.86 -6.89 -15.22
C TRP A 280 -20.57 -6.42 -13.95
N SER A 281 -21.75 -6.96 -13.66
CA SER A 281 -22.45 -6.64 -12.42
C SER A 281 -21.74 -7.21 -11.20
N THR A 282 -21.33 -6.33 -10.28
CA THR A 282 -20.74 -6.70 -8.99
C THR A 282 -21.78 -6.89 -7.87
N LYS A 283 -23.05 -7.07 -8.26
CA LYS A 283 -24.19 -7.26 -7.35
C LYS A 283 -24.95 -8.54 -7.71
N GLY A 284 -25.67 -9.08 -6.72
CA GLY A 284 -26.54 -10.23 -6.91
C GLY A 284 -25.81 -11.56 -7.07
N LYS A 285 -26.48 -12.55 -7.67
CA LYS A 285 -26.03 -13.95 -7.71
C LYS A 285 -24.66 -14.15 -8.36
N MET A 286 -24.32 -13.36 -9.36
CA MET A 286 -23.12 -13.49 -10.19
C MET A 286 -22.12 -12.35 -9.93
N ALA A 287 -22.08 -11.82 -8.71
CA ALA A 287 -21.26 -10.66 -8.37
C ALA A 287 -19.75 -10.86 -8.58
N CYS A 288 -19.26 -12.12 -8.49
CA CYS A 288 -17.86 -12.43 -8.66
C CYS A 288 -17.50 -12.58 -10.16
N PRO A 289 -16.67 -11.69 -10.75
CA PRO A 289 -16.31 -11.76 -12.16
C PRO A 289 -15.44 -12.97 -12.51
N HIS A 290 -14.68 -13.49 -11.53
CA HIS A 290 -13.84 -14.68 -11.71
C HIS A 290 -14.67 -15.98 -11.69
N CYS A 291 -15.68 -16.05 -10.82
CA CYS A 291 -16.54 -17.23 -10.73
C CYS A 291 -17.67 -17.24 -11.76
N GLY A 292 -18.12 -16.08 -12.22
CA GLY A 292 -19.13 -15.96 -13.27
C GLY A 292 -20.46 -16.61 -12.88
N ASP A 293 -21.02 -17.36 -13.82
CA ASP A 293 -22.24 -18.17 -13.63
C ASP A 293 -22.08 -19.25 -12.56
N TYR A 294 -20.84 -19.62 -12.23
CA TYR A 294 -20.52 -20.60 -11.20
C TYR A 294 -20.29 -19.96 -9.83
N THR A 295 -20.62 -18.68 -9.62
CA THR A 295 -20.58 -18.06 -8.29
C THR A 295 -21.53 -18.80 -7.34
N ASP A 296 -20.99 -19.39 -6.27
CA ASP A 296 -21.81 -20.05 -5.26
C ASP A 296 -22.36 -18.99 -4.30
N CYS A 297 -23.69 -18.83 -4.32
CA CYS A 297 -24.35 -17.80 -3.53
C CYS A 297 -25.68 -18.29 -2.96
N LEU A 298 -26.07 -17.68 -1.85
CA LEU A 298 -27.34 -17.91 -1.17
C LEU A 298 -27.93 -16.57 -0.75
N ARG A 299 -29.20 -16.31 -1.07
CA ARG A 299 -29.91 -15.14 -0.53
C ARG A 299 -30.46 -15.50 0.85
N LEU A 300 -30.02 -14.78 1.88
CA LEU A 300 -30.50 -14.97 3.23
C LEU A 300 -31.94 -14.49 3.37
N TYR A 301 -32.78 -15.25 4.07
CA TYR A 301 -34.21 -14.98 4.15
C TYR A 301 -34.51 -13.83 5.09
N TYR A 302 -33.89 -13.81 6.27
CA TYR A 302 -34.05 -12.72 7.24
C TYR A 302 -33.07 -11.59 6.98
N GLY A 303 -31.82 -11.92 6.63
CA GLY A 303 -30.79 -10.95 6.28
C GLY A 303 -31.02 -10.21 4.96
N LYS A 304 -31.81 -10.77 4.03
CA LYS A 304 -32.13 -10.25 2.68
C LYS A 304 -30.95 -10.00 1.73
N LYS A 305 -29.72 -10.23 2.18
CA LYS A 305 -28.47 -10.10 1.42
C LYS A 305 -28.02 -11.43 0.82
N PHE A 306 -27.26 -11.36 -0.27
CA PHE A 306 -26.53 -12.50 -0.79
C PHE A 306 -25.26 -12.75 0.04
N CYS A 307 -25.03 -14.01 0.39
CA CYS A 307 -23.75 -14.49 0.89
C CYS A 307 -23.10 -15.42 -0.14
N TYR A 308 -21.76 -15.42 -0.16
CA TYR A 308 -20.89 -16.08 -1.13
C TYR A 308 -20.00 -17.07 -0.40
N MET A 309 -20.48 -18.31 -0.28
CA MET A 309 -19.80 -19.41 0.41
C MET A 309 -19.31 -20.43 -0.63
N GLY A 310 -19.12 -21.69 -0.23
CA GLY A 310 -18.75 -22.76 -1.16
C GLY A 310 -17.26 -22.78 -1.47
N HIS A 311 -16.40 -22.17 -0.64
CA HIS A 311 -14.96 -22.10 -0.85
C HIS A 311 -14.30 -23.49 -0.93
N ARG A 312 -14.95 -24.52 -0.37
CA ARG A 312 -14.51 -25.93 -0.46
C ARG A 312 -14.28 -26.43 -1.88
N ARG A 313 -14.99 -25.86 -2.87
CA ARG A 313 -14.83 -26.25 -4.27
C ARG A 313 -13.48 -25.85 -4.88
N PHE A 314 -12.70 -25.01 -4.20
CA PHE A 314 -11.36 -24.61 -4.61
C PHE A 314 -10.26 -25.48 -3.97
N LEU A 315 -10.61 -26.37 -3.04
CA LEU A 315 -9.69 -27.35 -2.47
C LEU A 315 -9.44 -28.51 -3.47
N PRO A 316 -8.37 -29.30 -3.34
CA PRO A 316 -8.21 -30.54 -4.11
C PRO A 316 -9.44 -31.45 -3.99
N ILE A 317 -9.78 -32.21 -5.04
CA ILE A 317 -10.96 -33.10 -5.04
C ILE A 317 -10.90 -34.15 -3.92
N SER A 318 -9.69 -34.63 -3.59
CA SER A 318 -9.43 -35.60 -2.51
C SER A 318 -9.49 -35.01 -1.10
N HIS A 319 -9.65 -33.68 -0.96
CA HIS A 319 -9.57 -33.00 0.32
C HIS A 319 -10.75 -33.35 1.24
N ARG A 320 -10.48 -33.62 2.53
CA ARG A 320 -11.49 -34.11 3.48
C ARG A 320 -12.71 -33.19 3.63
N PHE A 321 -12.51 -31.87 3.65
CA PHE A 321 -13.58 -30.87 3.75
C PHE A 321 -14.66 -30.98 2.66
N ARG A 322 -14.31 -31.46 1.46
CA ARG A 322 -15.30 -31.67 0.38
C ARG A 322 -16.37 -32.70 0.75
N SER A 323 -16.03 -33.67 1.59
CA SER A 323 -16.95 -34.73 2.04
C SER A 323 -17.70 -34.41 3.34
N GLN A 324 -17.27 -33.38 4.08
CA GLN A 324 -17.89 -33.00 5.36
C GLN A 324 -19.23 -32.29 5.13
N LYS A 325 -20.28 -32.68 5.86
CA LYS A 325 -21.62 -32.07 5.76
C LYS A 325 -21.90 -31.12 6.93
N ARG A 326 -21.90 -31.67 8.15
CA ARG A 326 -22.34 -31.01 9.38
C ARG A 326 -21.59 -29.70 9.72
N PRO A 327 -20.26 -29.60 9.54
CA PRO A 327 -19.54 -28.35 9.84
C PRO A 327 -19.82 -27.20 8.87
N PHE A 328 -20.39 -27.48 7.69
CA PHE A 328 -20.64 -26.51 6.62
C PHE A 328 -22.16 -26.36 6.39
N ASN A 329 -22.58 -26.31 5.13
CA ASN A 329 -23.97 -26.12 4.71
C ASN A 329 -24.83 -27.40 4.67
N GLY A 330 -24.42 -28.48 5.35
CA GLY A 330 -25.13 -29.77 5.35
C GLY A 330 -24.98 -30.60 4.06
N LYS A 331 -24.24 -30.11 3.05
CA LYS A 331 -24.04 -30.79 1.76
C LYS A 331 -22.56 -31.13 1.51
N GLN A 332 -22.32 -32.17 0.71
CA GLN A 332 -21.00 -32.47 0.15
C GLN A 332 -20.73 -31.58 -1.07
N GLU A 333 -19.45 -31.33 -1.36
CA GLU A 333 -19.00 -30.44 -2.43
C GLU A 333 -17.98 -31.12 -3.35
N HIS A 334 -18.46 -31.68 -4.46
CA HIS A 334 -17.64 -32.39 -5.46
C HIS A 334 -17.55 -31.66 -6.81
N ARG A 335 -18.11 -30.45 -6.92
CA ARG A 335 -18.04 -29.67 -8.17
C ARG A 335 -16.60 -29.18 -8.41
N PRO A 336 -16.19 -29.00 -9.67
CA PRO A 336 -14.91 -28.38 -9.99
C PRO A 336 -14.90 -26.91 -9.56
N HIS A 337 -13.70 -26.34 -9.37
CA HIS A 337 -13.58 -24.90 -9.15
C HIS A 337 -13.97 -24.14 -10.43
N PRO A 338 -14.52 -22.92 -10.32
CA PRO A 338 -14.79 -22.07 -11.48
C PRO A 338 -13.50 -21.73 -12.23
N ILE A 339 -13.61 -21.57 -13.55
CA ILE A 339 -12.53 -21.09 -14.42
C ILE A 339 -12.91 -19.69 -14.89
N PRO A 340 -12.05 -18.67 -14.69
CA PRO A 340 -12.31 -17.32 -15.18
C PRO A 340 -12.44 -17.28 -16.70
N MET A 341 -13.37 -16.47 -17.20
CA MET A 341 -13.56 -16.31 -18.65
C MET A 341 -12.39 -15.57 -19.30
N THR A 342 -11.97 -16.07 -20.45
CA THR A 342 -11.06 -15.40 -21.37
C THR A 342 -11.72 -14.16 -21.98
N GLY A 343 -10.92 -13.24 -22.52
CA GLY A 343 -11.48 -12.05 -23.20
C GLY A 343 -12.29 -12.41 -24.45
N LEU A 344 -11.91 -13.48 -25.15
CA LEU A 344 -12.67 -14.02 -26.29
C LEU A 344 -14.04 -14.56 -25.88
N GLU A 345 -14.13 -15.30 -24.78
CA GLU A 345 -15.41 -15.79 -24.24
C GLU A 345 -16.31 -14.63 -23.79
N CYS A 346 -15.73 -13.59 -23.18
CA CYS A 346 -16.47 -12.36 -22.84
C CYS A 346 -17.08 -11.72 -24.09
N LEU A 347 -16.28 -11.54 -25.15
CA LEU A 347 -16.75 -10.99 -26.43
C LEU A 347 -17.85 -11.86 -27.05
N PHE A 348 -17.69 -13.18 -27.01
CA PHE A 348 -18.68 -14.11 -27.53
C PHE A 348 -20.03 -13.94 -26.82
N GLN A 349 -20.05 -13.87 -25.49
CA GLN A 349 -21.29 -13.62 -24.74
C GLN A 349 -21.91 -12.25 -25.07
N LEU A 350 -21.07 -11.21 -25.13
CA LEU A 350 -21.51 -9.83 -25.40
C LEU A 350 -22.07 -9.64 -26.81
N SER A 351 -21.58 -10.39 -27.80
CA SER A 351 -22.01 -10.28 -29.21
C SER A 351 -23.52 -10.47 -29.45
N THR A 352 -24.20 -11.13 -28.51
CA THR A 352 -25.64 -11.41 -28.57
C THR A 352 -26.49 -10.36 -27.83
N LEU A 353 -25.85 -9.41 -27.14
CA LEU A 353 -26.50 -8.43 -26.28
C LEU A 353 -26.50 -7.04 -26.93
N GLN A 354 -27.54 -6.27 -26.64
CA GLN A 354 -27.65 -4.88 -27.09
C GLN A 354 -27.79 -3.95 -25.89
N PHE A 355 -26.98 -2.90 -25.87
CA PHE A 355 -26.94 -1.92 -24.80
C PHE A 355 -27.25 -0.53 -25.33
N LYS A 356 -27.90 0.30 -24.51
CA LYS A 356 -28.17 1.71 -24.80
C LYS A 356 -27.63 2.56 -23.67
N PHE A 357 -26.84 3.56 -24.03
CA PHE A 357 -26.28 4.53 -23.10
C PHE A 357 -27.23 5.70 -22.85
N GLY A 358 -27.14 6.25 -21.65
CA GLY A 358 -27.80 7.47 -21.22
C GLY A 358 -28.82 7.27 -20.09
N LYS A 359 -28.92 8.30 -19.27
CA LYS A 359 -29.83 8.39 -18.13
C LYS A 359 -31.26 8.61 -18.65
N ALA A 360 -32.06 7.54 -18.62
CA ALA A 360 -33.44 7.56 -19.10
C ALA A 360 -34.28 8.63 -18.39
N THR A 361 -34.87 9.55 -19.16
CA THR A 361 -35.84 10.54 -18.66
C THR A 361 -37.29 10.04 -18.70
N ALA A 362 -37.55 8.89 -19.32
CA ALA A 362 -38.89 8.31 -19.47
C ALA A 362 -38.96 6.90 -18.86
N LYS A 363 -40.05 6.61 -18.15
CA LYS A 363 -40.38 5.24 -17.72
C LYS A 363 -40.34 4.32 -18.94
N PRO A 364 -39.71 3.12 -18.85
CA PRO A 364 -39.73 2.19 -19.96
C PRO A 364 -41.19 1.90 -20.35
N PRO A 365 -41.52 1.79 -21.65
CA PRO A 365 -42.87 1.47 -22.08
C PRO A 365 -43.31 0.15 -21.42
N ARG A 366 -44.58 0.08 -20.99
CA ARG A 366 -45.16 -1.16 -20.46
C ARG A 366 -44.98 -2.27 -21.50
N ARG A 367 -44.27 -3.33 -21.10
CA ARG A 367 -44.03 -4.51 -21.95
C ARG A 367 -45.34 -5.08 -22.46
N ARG A 368 -45.37 -5.42 -23.75
CA ARG A 368 -46.52 -6.07 -24.36
C ARG A 368 -46.42 -7.58 -24.10
N LYS A 369 -47.57 -8.24 -23.99
CA LYS A 369 -47.63 -9.70 -23.80
C LYS A 369 -47.06 -10.37 -25.07
N GLY A 370 -45.86 -10.94 -24.98
CA GLY A 370 -45.14 -11.54 -26.12
C GLY A 370 -43.70 -11.04 -26.31
N ASP A 371 -43.26 -9.99 -25.60
CA ASP A 371 -41.87 -9.54 -25.62
C ASP A 371 -40.93 -10.62 -25.01
N ALA A 372 -39.75 -10.82 -25.59
CA ALA A 372 -38.74 -11.71 -25.02
C ALA A 372 -38.41 -11.31 -23.57
N PRO A 373 -38.18 -12.27 -22.66
CA PRO A 373 -37.80 -11.97 -21.29
C PRO A 373 -36.55 -11.08 -21.28
N PRO A 374 -36.43 -10.17 -20.29
CA PRO A 374 -35.28 -9.27 -20.24
C PRO A 374 -34.03 -10.12 -20.02
N TYR A 375 -32.92 -9.73 -20.63
CA TYR A 375 -31.63 -10.32 -20.29
C TYR A 375 -31.41 -10.17 -18.78
N ASN A 376 -31.26 -11.31 -18.10
CA ASN A 376 -31.11 -11.38 -16.64
C ASN A 376 -29.68 -11.79 -16.24
N GLY A 377 -28.73 -11.67 -17.17
CA GLY A 377 -27.34 -11.99 -16.87
C GLY A 377 -26.55 -10.81 -16.30
N PRO A 378 -25.27 -11.05 -16.03
CA PRO A 378 -24.41 -10.11 -15.31
C PRO A 378 -23.96 -8.91 -16.15
N TRP A 379 -23.93 -9.03 -17.48
CA TRP A 379 -23.47 -7.96 -18.36
C TRP A 379 -24.46 -6.79 -18.40
N LYS A 380 -23.98 -5.58 -18.10
CA LYS A 380 -24.76 -4.34 -18.16
C LYS A 380 -24.34 -3.42 -19.30
N LYS A 381 -23.17 -3.67 -19.89
CA LYS A 381 -22.68 -3.11 -21.15
C LYS A 381 -21.56 -3.96 -21.73
N GLU A 382 -21.27 -3.75 -23.00
CA GLU A 382 -19.97 -4.08 -23.58
C GLU A 382 -18.98 -2.98 -23.21
N SER A 383 -17.84 -3.38 -22.61
CA SER A 383 -16.80 -2.42 -22.22
C SER A 383 -16.10 -1.85 -23.44
N ILE A 384 -15.98 -0.52 -23.51
CA ILE A 384 -15.26 0.20 -24.57
C ILE A 384 -13.80 -0.26 -24.74
N PHE A 385 -13.17 -0.82 -23.71
CA PHE A 385 -11.80 -1.33 -23.81
C PHE A 385 -11.65 -2.48 -24.82
N PHE A 386 -12.71 -3.23 -25.13
CA PHE A 386 -12.68 -4.25 -26.17
C PHE A 386 -12.47 -3.68 -27.59
N GLN A 387 -12.57 -2.37 -27.77
CA GLN A 387 -12.16 -1.71 -29.02
C GLN A 387 -10.64 -1.64 -29.21
N LEU A 388 -9.85 -1.87 -28.15
CA LEU A 388 -8.40 -2.02 -28.23
C LEU A 388 -8.11 -3.44 -28.76
N PRO A 389 -7.39 -3.61 -29.89
CA PRO A 389 -7.28 -4.90 -30.57
C PRO A 389 -6.74 -6.05 -29.72
N TYR A 390 -5.85 -5.74 -28.77
CA TYR A 390 -5.17 -6.68 -27.88
C TYR A 390 -5.90 -6.95 -26.56
N TRP A 391 -6.96 -6.19 -26.22
CA TRP A 391 -7.60 -6.26 -24.89
C TRP A 391 -8.16 -7.65 -24.56
N LYS A 392 -8.70 -8.31 -25.59
CA LYS A 392 -9.25 -9.67 -25.50
C LYS A 392 -8.20 -10.74 -25.18
N ASP A 393 -6.92 -10.46 -25.44
CA ASP A 393 -5.82 -11.40 -25.28
C ASP A 393 -5.08 -11.22 -23.93
N LEU A 394 -5.41 -10.16 -23.17
CA LEU A 394 -4.81 -9.90 -21.87
C LEU A 394 -5.22 -10.96 -20.84
N LEU A 395 -4.23 -11.50 -20.12
CA LEU A 395 -4.43 -12.47 -19.04
C LEU A 395 -5.30 -11.92 -17.90
N ILE A 396 -5.22 -10.61 -17.65
CA ILE A 396 -6.03 -9.89 -16.68
C ILE A 396 -6.39 -8.52 -17.27
N ARG A 397 -7.66 -8.15 -17.18
CA ARG A 397 -8.21 -6.91 -17.77
C ARG A 397 -8.58 -5.88 -16.71
N HIS A 398 -9.14 -6.34 -15.60
CA HIS A 398 -9.58 -5.53 -14.48
C HIS A 398 -9.11 -6.20 -13.19
N ASN A 399 -8.39 -5.47 -12.33
CA ASN A 399 -7.86 -5.98 -11.07
C ASN A 399 -8.89 -5.85 -9.95
N LEU A 400 -8.84 -6.78 -8.99
CA LEU A 400 -9.51 -6.63 -7.71
C LEU A 400 -8.68 -5.72 -6.80
N ASP A 401 -9.27 -4.63 -6.30
CA ASP A 401 -8.54 -3.71 -5.42
C ASP A 401 -8.41 -4.25 -3.99
N VAL A 402 -7.19 -4.67 -3.68
CA VAL A 402 -6.82 -5.24 -2.37
C VAL A 402 -7.08 -4.25 -1.23
N MET A 403 -6.89 -2.94 -1.44
CA MET A 403 -7.08 -1.94 -0.38
C MET A 403 -8.53 -1.94 0.13
N HIS A 404 -9.51 -1.85 -0.77
CA HIS A 404 -10.92 -1.88 -0.39
C HIS A 404 -11.33 -3.24 0.16
N ILE A 405 -10.81 -4.35 -0.38
CA ILE A 405 -11.08 -5.70 0.12
C ILE A 405 -10.58 -5.86 1.57
N GLU A 406 -9.34 -5.46 1.84
CA GLU A 406 -8.76 -5.48 3.19
C GLU A 406 -9.55 -4.62 4.18
N LYS A 407 -9.97 -3.42 3.77
CA LYS A 407 -10.82 -2.55 4.59
C LYS A 407 -12.13 -3.25 4.97
N ASN A 408 -12.84 -3.81 4.00
CA ASN A 408 -14.12 -4.47 4.23
C ASN A 408 -13.99 -5.71 5.12
N ILE A 409 -12.95 -6.52 4.92
CA ILE A 409 -12.68 -7.70 5.75
C ILE A 409 -12.33 -7.28 7.18
N CYS A 410 -11.46 -6.29 7.35
CA CYS A 410 -11.10 -5.75 8.66
C CYS A 410 -12.34 -5.21 9.39
N ASP A 411 -13.19 -4.44 8.71
CA ASP A 411 -14.46 -3.93 9.24
C ASP A 411 -15.41 -5.08 9.64
N ALA A 412 -15.51 -6.15 8.83
CA ALA A 412 -16.35 -7.31 9.13
C ALA A 412 -15.84 -8.10 10.33
N VAL A 413 -14.53 -8.34 10.43
CA VAL A 413 -13.89 -9.04 11.55
C VAL A 413 -14.05 -8.24 12.84
N LEU A 414 -13.58 -6.98 12.86
CA LEU A 414 -13.67 -6.13 14.05
C LEU A 414 -15.12 -5.86 14.46
N GLY A 415 -15.99 -5.60 13.47
CA GLY A 415 -17.41 -5.35 13.71
C GLY A 415 -18.11 -6.53 14.35
N THR A 416 -17.75 -7.75 13.97
CA THR A 416 -18.30 -8.98 14.55
C THR A 416 -17.71 -9.28 15.93
N LEU A 417 -16.39 -9.17 16.11
CA LEU A 417 -15.73 -9.42 17.40
C LEU A 417 -16.16 -8.45 18.51
N LEU A 418 -16.24 -7.16 18.18
CA LEU A 418 -16.63 -6.13 19.13
C LEU A 418 -18.16 -5.96 19.24
N GLY A 419 -18.92 -6.50 18.29
CA GLY A 419 -20.37 -6.36 18.23
C GLY A 419 -20.81 -4.93 17.89
N ILE A 420 -20.15 -4.31 16.90
CA ILE A 420 -20.43 -2.93 16.49
C ILE A 420 -21.69 -2.89 15.62
N ASP A 421 -22.68 -2.09 16.01
CA ASP A 421 -23.91 -1.91 15.24
C ASP A 421 -23.63 -1.51 13.78
N GLY A 422 -24.38 -2.12 12.85
CA GLY A 422 -24.21 -1.92 11.40
C GLY A 422 -23.07 -2.73 10.77
N LYS A 423 -21.97 -2.99 11.51
CA LYS A 423 -20.82 -3.77 11.03
C LYS A 423 -20.83 -5.23 11.50
N ASN A 424 -21.52 -5.52 12.60
CA ASN A 424 -21.65 -6.86 13.17
C ASN A 424 -22.36 -7.81 12.18
N LYS A 425 -21.66 -8.88 11.79
CA LYS A 425 -22.21 -9.91 10.90
C LYS A 425 -23.00 -10.98 11.66
N ASP A 426 -22.98 -10.98 12.99
CA ASP A 426 -23.73 -11.89 13.86
C ASP A 426 -24.93 -11.20 14.53
N SER A 427 -25.96 -10.92 13.73
CA SER A 427 -27.21 -10.29 14.19
C SER A 427 -28.28 -11.34 14.53
N ILE A 428 -29.36 -10.91 15.18
CA ILE A 428 -30.54 -11.76 15.41
C ILE A 428 -31.10 -12.36 14.11
N LYS A 429 -31.02 -11.60 12.99
CA LYS A 429 -31.42 -12.05 11.66
C LYS A 429 -30.49 -13.15 11.15
N ALA A 430 -29.18 -12.99 11.35
CA ALA A 430 -28.20 -14.02 11.01
C ALA A 430 -28.47 -15.33 11.78
N ARG A 431 -28.77 -15.25 13.08
CA ARG A 431 -29.14 -16.41 13.91
C ARG A 431 -30.44 -17.08 13.45
N ALA A 432 -31.45 -16.30 13.05
CA ALA A 432 -32.67 -16.84 12.47
C ALA A 432 -32.43 -17.50 11.10
N ASP A 433 -31.50 -16.99 10.30
CA ASP A 433 -31.08 -17.63 9.04
C ASP A 433 -30.35 -18.95 9.31
N LEU A 434 -29.53 -19.07 10.36
CA LEU A 434 -28.94 -20.36 10.79
C LEU A 434 -30.02 -21.40 11.12
N GLU A 435 -31.05 -21.00 11.89
CA GLU A 435 -32.20 -21.84 12.25
C GLU A 435 -32.94 -22.32 11.00
N ARG A 436 -33.19 -21.42 10.05
CA ARG A 436 -33.87 -21.73 8.78
C ARG A 436 -33.07 -22.65 7.87
N LEU A 437 -31.75 -22.46 7.80
CA LEU A 437 -30.85 -23.29 7.01
C LEU A 437 -30.58 -24.64 7.68
N ASN A 438 -31.05 -24.84 8.91
CA ASN A 438 -30.83 -26.03 9.72
C ASN A 438 -29.33 -26.35 9.89
N ILE A 439 -28.52 -25.31 10.13
CA ILE A 439 -27.09 -25.41 10.42
C ILE A 439 -26.82 -24.91 11.83
N TRP A 440 -25.88 -25.56 12.52
CA TRP A 440 -25.46 -25.26 13.90
C TRP A 440 -26.61 -25.10 14.91
N PRO A 441 -27.36 -26.18 15.22
CA PRO A 441 -28.48 -26.16 16.16
C PRO A 441 -28.22 -25.49 17.50
N LYS A 442 -27.05 -25.70 18.12
CA LYS A 442 -26.69 -25.08 19.40
C LYS A 442 -26.54 -23.54 19.34
N LEU A 443 -26.53 -22.96 18.15
CA LEU A 443 -26.43 -21.50 17.92
C LEU A 443 -27.77 -20.87 17.49
N HIS A 444 -28.85 -21.65 17.46
CA HIS A 444 -30.18 -21.17 17.10
C HIS A 444 -30.75 -20.22 18.18
N PRO A 445 -31.56 -19.23 17.79
CA PRO A 445 -32.15 -18.30 18.73
C PRO A 445 -33.21 -18.97 19.61
N GLU A 446 -33.12 -18.79 20.93
CA GLU A 446 -34.08 -19.27 21.91
C GLU A 446 -35.14 -18.22 22.20
N ARG A 447 -36.40 -18.56 21.91
CA ARG A 447 -37.55 -17.67 22.15
C ARG A 447 -37.99 -17.83 23.62
N ARG A 448 -37.71 -16.81 24.46
CA ARG A 448 -38.00 -16.81 25.90
C ARG A 448 -38.97 -15.68 26.24
N ALA A 449 -40.25 -16.00 26.49
CA ALA A 449 -41.28 -15.10 27.03
C ALA A 449 -41.17 -13.61 26.60
N GLY A 450 -41.24 -13.34 25.29
CA GLY A 450 -41.20 -11.98 24.72
C GLY A 450 -39.79 -11.42 24.44
N LYS A 451 -38.73 -12.15 24.78
CA LYS A 451 -37.33 -11.88 24.43
C LYS A 451 -36.76 -13.02 23.60
N THR A 452 -35.69 -12.71 22.87
CA THR A 452 -34.94 -13.73 22.11
C THR A 452 -33.51 -13.77 22.66
N PHE A 453 -33.08 -14.93 23.13
CA PHE A 453 -31.71 -15.19 23.58
C PHE A 453 -30.92 -15.88 22.46
N CYS A 454 -29.71 -15.43 22.21
CA CYS A 454 -28.81 -16.01 21.22
C CYS A 454 -27.57 -16.58 21.93
N PRO A 455 -27.30 -17.89 21.83
CA PRO A 455 -26.13 -18.51 22.42
C PRO A 455 -24.80 -17.89 21.89
N PRO A 456 -23.77 -17.83 22.74
CA PRO A 456 -22.46 -17.25 22.39
C PRO A 456 -21.73 -18.14 21.37
N ALA A 457 -21.30 -17.56 20.25
CA ALA A 457 -20.46 -18.27 19.27
C ALA A 457 -18.96 -18.20 19.64
N ILE A 458 -18.14 -19.00 18.96
CA ILE A 458 -16.68 -19.08 19.13
C ILE A 458 -15.96 -17.72 19.05
N PHE A 459 -16.51 -16.76 18.30
CA PHE A 459 -15.98 -15.40 18.14
C PHE A 459 -16.59 -14.38 19.11
N THR A 460 -17.51 -14.78 19.99
CA THR A 460 -18.15 -13.89 20.97
C THR A 460 -17.14 -13.56 22.06
N LEU A 461 -16.85 -12.27 22.23
CA LEU A 461 -15.99 -11.76 23.29
C LEU A 461 -16.79 -11.30 24.51
N SER A 462 -16.28 -11.59 25.70
CA SER A 462 -16.75 -11.02 26.96
C SER A 462 -16.50 -9.51 27.00
N ASN A 463 -17.12 -8.81 27.95
CA ASN A 463 -16.90 -7.37 28.11
C ASN A 463 -15.44 -7.04 28.44
N ASP A 464 -14.78 -7.88 29.23
CA ASP A 464 -13.38 -7.68 29.63
C ASP A 464 -12.44 -8.01 28.48
N GLU A 465 -12.72 -9.07 27.70
CA GLU A 465 -11.99 -9.41 26.49
C GLU A 465 -12.08 -8.29 25.43
N LYS A 466 -13.26 -7.67 25.25
CA LYS A 466 -13.41 -6.51 24.35
C LYS A 466 -12.61 -5.30 24.84
N THR A 467 -12.63 -5.02 26.14
CA THR A 467 -11.85 -3.95 26.74
C THR A 467 -10.36 -4.19 26.54
N MET A 468 -9.87 -5.41 26.80
CA MET A 468 -8.49 -5.81 26.59
C MET A 468 -8.05 -5.63 25.13
N MET A 469 -8.88 -6.07 24.17
CA MET A 469 -8.62 -5.88 22.74
C MET A 469 -8.51 -4.38 22.39
N CYS A 470 -9.40 -3.54 22.90
CA CYS A 470 -9.34 -2.09 22.71
C CYS A 470 -8.11 -1.46 23.37
N GLU A 471 -7.67 -1.92 24.54
CA GLU A 471 -6.48 -1.43 25.22
C GLU A 471 -5.19 -1.70 24.43
N VAL A 472 -5.09 -2.86 23.77
CA VAL A 472 -3.98 -3.14 22.84
C VAL A 472 -3.96 -2.12 21.69
N PHE A 473 -5.10 -1.81 21.09
CA PHE A 473 -5.16 -0.79 20.03
C PHE A 473 -4.89 0.63 20.55
N ALA A 474 -5.33 0.95 21.76
CA ALA A 474 -5.13 2.27 22.37
C ALA A 474 -3.68 2.50 22.83
N SER A 475 -2.97 1.44 23.22
CA SER A 475 -1.56 1.50 23.63
C SER A 475 -0.59 1.53 22.44
N PHE A 476 -1.07 1.24 21.23
CA PHE A 476 -0.24 1.20 20.03
C PHE A 476 0.36 2.58 19.70
N ARG A 477 1.70 2.60 19.61
CA ARG A 477 2.49 3.77 19.24
C ARG A 477 3.27 3.48 17.96
N PRO A 478 2.79 3.88 16.78
CA PRO A 478 3.46 3.57 15.53
C PRO A 478 4.81 4.28 15.41
N PRO A 479 5.79 3.71 14.70
CA PRO A 479 6.96 4.46 14.24
C PRO A 479 6.62 5.56 13.23
N ASP A 480 7.53 6.51 13.04
CA ASP A 480 7.32 7.58 12.07
C ASP A 480 7.07 7.01 10.66
N SER A 481 6.07 7.55 9.98
CA SER A 481 5.68 7.16 8.62
C SER A 481 5.07 5.74 8.45
N PHE A 482 4.87 4.99 9.55
CA PHE A 482 4.27 3.65 9.54
C PHE A 482 2.73 3.67 9.38
N SER A 483 2.02 4.35 10.29
CA SER A 483 0.55 4.47 10.24
C SER A 483 0.06 5.83 10.77
N SER A 484 -1.24 6.07 10.68
CA SER A 484 -1.87 7.14 11.45
C SER A 484 -1.95 6.76 12.94
N TYR A 485 -2.34 7.70 13.81
CA TYR A 485 -2.54 7.45 15.24
C TYR A 485 -3.85 6.68 15.48
N ILE A 486 -3.80 5.36 15.30
CA ILE A 486 -4.96 4.46 15.46
C ILE A 486 -5.60 4.60 16.85
N ALA A 487 -4.81 4.90 17.89
CA ALA A 487 -5.31 5.17 19.23
C ALA A 487 -6.38 6.29 19.27
N ASP A 488 -6.30 7.30 18.38
CA ASP A 488 -7.30 8.37 18.29
C ASP A 488 -8.66 7.85 17.76
N CYS A 489 -8.69 6.65 17.14
CA CYS A 489 -9.90 5.97 16.66
C CYS A 489 -10.49 4.99 17.69
N VAL A 490 -9.86 4.79 18.84
CA VAL A 490 -10.28 3.77 19.82
C VAL A 490 -11.09 4.38 20.97
N GLN A 491 -12.26 3.81 21.24
CA GLN A 491 -13.11 4.17 22.36
C GLN A 491 -13.20 2.97 23.32
N VAL A 492 -12.28 2.92 24.30
CA VAL A 492 -12.11 1.77 25.20
C VAL A 492 -13.34 1.53 26.08
N LYS A 493 -13.95 2.60 26.62
CA LYS A 493 -15.16 2.49 27.48
C LYS A 493 -16.35 1.96 26.70
N GLU A 494 -16.52 2.45 25.48
CA GLU A 494 -17.58 2.08 24.54
C GLU A 494 -17.26 0.79 23.75
N LYS A 495 -16.04 0.24 23.90
CA LYS A 495 -15.56 -1.00 23.28
C LYS A 495 -15.69 -1.01 21.76
N LYS A 496 -15.38 0.11 21.13
CA LYS A 496 -15.54 0.27 19.67
C LYS A 496 -14.42 1.10 19.05
N LEU A 497 -14.25 0.91 17.74
CA LEU A 497 -13.36 1.72 16.91
C LEU A 497 -14.19 2.56 15.94
N VAL A 498 -13.86 3.85 15.82
CA VAL A 498 -14.62 4.82 15.02
C VAL A 498 -13.66 5.63 14.14
N GLY A 499 -14.02 5.86 12.88
CA GLY A 499 -13.26 6.73 11.97
C GLY A 499 -11.99 6.10 11.39
N LEU A 500 -11.91 4.76 11.35
CA LEU A 500 -10.81 4.04 10.69
C LEU A 500 -10.82 4.32 9.19
N LYS A 501 -9.65 4.66 8.64
CA LYS A 501 -9.43 4.76 7.19
C LYS A 501 -8.91 3.43 6.65
N SER A 502 -8.89 3.27 5.32
CA SER A 502 -8.40 2.04 4.68
C SER A 502 -6.97 1.67 5.12
N HIS A 503 -6.12 2.64 5.46
CA HIS A 503 -4.71 2.40 5.84
C HIS A 503 -4.65 1.91 7.27
N ASP A 504 -5.53 2.43 8.12
CA ASP A 504 -5.65 1.97 9.51
C ASP A 504 -6.16 0.54 9.52
N CYS A 505 -7.15 0.21 8.68
CA CYS A 505 -7.63 -1.16 8.52
C CYS A 505 -6.53 -2.11 7.99
N HIS A 506 -5.72 -1.68 7.01
CA HIS A 506 -4.57 -2.42 6.52
C HIS A 506 -3.57 -2.72 7.65
N ILE A 507 -3.18 -1.71 8.43
CA ILE A 507 -2.24 -1.86 9.54
C ILE A 507 -2.82 -2.73 10.66
N ILE A 508 -4.11 -2.61 10.95
CA ILE A 508 -4.77 -3.47 11.94
C ILE A 508 -4.78 -4.91 11.45
N LEU A 509 -5.28 -5.18 10.24
CA LEU A 509 -5.37 -6.54 9.71
C LEU A 509 -3.99 -7.19 9.60
N HIS A 510 -2.96 -6.44 9.20
CA HIS A 510 -1.62 -6.99 9.01
C HIS A 510 -0.86 -7.15 10.33
N HIS A 511 -0.95 -6.21 11.27
CA HIS A 511 -0.06 -6.16 12.43
C HIS A 511 -0.77 -6.16 13.78
N LEU A 512 -1.82 -5.36 13.98
CA LEU A 512 -2.39 -5.16 15.31
C LEU A 512 -3.45 -6.19 15.69
N LEU A 513 -4.27 -6.64 14.74
CA LEU A 513 -5.28 -7.69 14.96
C LEU A 513 -4.60 -8.96 15.51
N PRO A 514 -3.51 -9.48 14.90
CA PRO A 514 -2.76 -10.60 15.46
C PRO A 514 -2.35 -10.43 16.93
N LEU A 515 -1.89 -9.23 17.29
CA LEU A 515 -1.45 -8.91 18.67
C LEU A 515 -2.62 -8.82 19.65
N ALA A 516 -3.75 -8.30 19.19
CA ALA A 516 -4.93 -8.06 20.02
C ALA A 516 -5.76 -9.33 20.26
N ILE A 517 -5.77 -10.28 19.32
CA ILE A 517 -6.62 -11.48 19.42
C ILE A 517 -6.00 -12.65 20.21
N ARG A 518 -4.66 -12.71 20.29
CA ARG A 518 -3.92 -13.88 20.85
C ARG A 518 -4.22 -14.19 22.32
N ARG A 519 -4.70 -13.21 23.10
CA ARG A 519 -5.05 -13.37 24.51
C ARG A 519 -6.56 -13.45 24.78
N VAL A 520 -7.41 -13.21 23.76
CA VAL A 520 -8.87 -13.05 23.93
C VAL A 520 -9.69 -14.03 23.10
N LEU A 521 -9.11 -14.66 22.07
CA LEU A 521 -9.81 -15.65 21.24
C LEU A 521 -9.41 -17.09 21.57
N PRO A 522 -10.35 -18.04 21.48
CA PRO A 522 -10.02 -19.46 21.50
C PRO A 522 -8.99 -19.81 20.42
N ARG A 523 -8.03 -20.67 20.77
CA ARG A 523 -6.90 -21.07 19.90
C ARG A 523 -7.31 -21.39 18.46
N PRO A 524 -8.36 -22.18 18.17
CA PRO A 524 -8.73 -22.48 16.78
C PRO A 524 -9.07 -21.23 15.95
N LEU A 525 -9.88 -20.32 16.50
CA LEU A 525 -10.26 -19.10 15.78
C LEU A 525 -9.07 -18.14 15.66
N CYS A 526 -8.26 -18.02 16.72
CA CYS A 526 -7.04 -17.22 16.70
C CYS A 526 -6.12 -17.64 15.54
N MET A 527 -5.83 -18.94 15.40
CA MET A 527 -4.98 -19.47 14.33
C MET A 527 -5.49 -19.11 12.92
N VAL A 528 -6.80 -19.19 12.67
CA VAL A 528 -7.38 -18.84 11.36
C VAL A 528 -7.22 -17.36 11.05
N LEU A 529 -7.48 -16.47 12.02
CA LEU A 529 -7.35 -15.02 11.82
C LEU A 529 -5.88 -14.58 11.74
N LEU A 530 -4.98 -15.25 12.45
CA LEU A 530 -3.54 -15.07 12.29
C LEU A 530 -3.08 -15.47 10.89
N GLU A 531 -3.60 -16.56 10.34
CA GLU A 531 -3.29 -17.00 8.98
C GLU A 531 -3.89 -16.07 7.92
N LEU A 532 -5.10 -15.55 8.13
CA LEU A 532 -5.69 -14.52 7.28
C LEU A 532 -4.80 -13.27 7.23
N SER A 533 -4.32 -12.83 8.40
CA SER A 533 -3.41 -11.69 8.53
C SER A 533 -2.08 -11.98 7.82
N SER A 534 -1.55 -13.20 7.97
CA SER A 534 -0.34 -13.69 7.30
C SER A 534 -0.50 -13.69 5.78
N PHE A 535 -1.62 -14.18 5.26
CA PHE A 535 -1.92 -14.17 3.84
C PHE A 535 -1.82 -12.76 3.24
N PHE A 536 -2.48 -11.77 3.85
CA PHE A 536 -2.43 -10.40 3.35
C PHE A 536 -1.05 -9.76 3.46
N ARG A 537 -0.29 -10.04 4.54
CA ARG A 537 1.12 -9.61 4.64
C ARG A 537 1.98 -10.17 3.51
N HIS A 538 1.88 -11.47 3.23
CA HIS A 538 2.63 -12.11 2.15
C HIS A 538 2.19 -11.64 0.75
N LEU A 539 0.90 -11.39 0.56
CA LEU A 539 0.35 -10.84 -0.68
C LEU A 539 0.86 -9.40 -0.93
N GLY A 540 1.03 -8.61 0.13
CA GLY A 540 1.53 -7.23 0.10
C GLY A 540 3.04 -7.09 -0.11
N VAL A 541 3.79 -8.18 -0.27
CA VAL A 541 5.24 -8.13 -0.47
C VAL A 541 5.60 -7.55 -1.84
N ASN A 542 6.53 -6.60 -1.85
CA ASN A 542 6.97 -5.89 -3.07
C ASN A 542 8.03 -6.65 -3.89
N ASN A 543 8.55 -7.76 -3.37
CA ASN A 543 9.57 -8.58 -4.00
C ASN A 543 9.33 -10.07 -3.72
N SER A 544 8.72 -10.79 -4.66
CA SER A 544 8.36 -12.21 -4.53
C SER A 544 8.57 -12.95 -5.85
N THR A 545 8.16 -14.21 -5.98
CA THR A 545 8.12 -14.93 -7.27
C THR A 545 6.69 -15.30 -7.63
N SER A 546 6.44 -15.63 -8.91
CA SER A 546 5.12 -16.10 -9.36
C SER A 546 4.70 -17.37 -8.62
N GLU A 547 5.65 -18.24 -8.32
CA GLU A 547 5.42 -19.48 -7.58
C GLU A 547 5.07 -19.20 -6.12
N SER A 548 5.81 -18.30 -5.45
CA SER A 548 5.50 -17.90 -4.07
C SER A 548 4.11 -17.29 -3.92
N PHE A 549 3.64 -16.48 -4.89
CA PHE A 549 2.24 -16.02 -4.88
C PHE A 549 1.25 -17.15 -5.15
N SER A 550 1.56 -18.07 -6.07
CA SER A 550 0.69 -19.23 -6.35
C SER A 550 0.48 -20.12 -5.12
N GLN A 551 1.52 -20.27 -4.29
CA GLN A 551 1.47 -21.01 -3.02
C GLN A 551 0.55 -20.35 -1.97
N LEU A 552 0.16 -19.08 -2.13
CA LEU A 552 -0.82 -18.42 -1.25
C LEU A 552 -2.26 -18.85 -1.54
N THR A 553 -2.56 -19.31 -2.77
CA THR A 553 -3.91 -19.76 -3.16
C THR A 553 -4.44 -20.87 -2.25
N PRO A 554 -3.75 -22.01 -2.05
CA PRO A 554 -4.27 -23.05 -1.15
C PRO A 554 -4.43 -22.55 0.29
N ARG A 555 -3.57 -21.63 0.76
CA ARG A 555 -3.64 -21.05 2.11
C ARG A 555 -4.93 -20.25 2.31
N ILE A 556 -5.26 -19.33 1.40
CA ILE A 556 -6.49 -18.53 1.52
C ILE A 556 -7.76 -19.38 1.35
N VAL A 557 -7.73 -20.39 0.48
CA VAL A 557 -8.86 -21.32 0.33
C VAL A 557 -9.14 -22.03 1.66
N LEU A 558 -8.10 -22.54 2.33
CA LEU A 558 -8.21 -23.17 3.65
C LEU A 558 -8.74 -22.20 4.70
N VAL A 559 -8.20 -20.98 4.76
CA VAL A 559 -8.67 -19.93 5.68
C VAL A 559 -10.18 -19.68 5.49
N LEU A 560 -10.64 -19.45 4.26
CA LEU A 560 -12.05 -19.20 3.98
C LEU A 560 -12.94 -20.41 4.31
N CYS A 561 -12.46 -21.64 4.08
CA CYS A 561 -13.17 -22.86 4.49
C CYS A 561 -13.27 -22.99 6.02
N GLN A 562 -12.23 -22.64 6.77
CA GLN A 562 -12.28 -22.66 8.23
C GLN A 562 -13.18 -21.54 8.77
N LEU A 563 -13.14 -20.35 8.17
CA LEU A 563 -14.08 -19.28 8.50
C LEU A 563 -15.53 -19.71 8.25
N GLU A 564 -15.83 -20.43 7.15
CA GLU A 564 -17.19 -20.95 6.87
C GLU A 564 -17.69 -21.88 7.98
N LYS A 565 -16.78 -22.57 8.68
CA LYS A 565 -17.11 -23.40 9.82
C LYS A 565 -17.32 -22.60 11.10
N MET A 566 -16.88 -21.34 11.18
CA MET A 566 -16.84 -20.55 12.43
C MET A 566 -17.76 -19.33 12.43
N PHE A 567 -18.00 -18.71 11.27
CA PHE A 567 -18.78 -17.48 11.13
C PHE A 567 -20.12 -17.73 10.42
N PRO A 568 -21.20 -17.01 10.77
CA PRO A 568 -22.49 -17.19 10.12
C PRO A 568 -22.42 -16.82 8.62
N PRO A 569 -23.33 -17.36 7.77
CA PRO A 569 -23.38 -17.04 6.34
C PRO A 569 -23.38 -15.54 6.01
N SER A 570 -23.99 -14.71 6.86
CA SER A 570 -24.00 -13.24 6.73
C SER A 570 -22.62 -12.58 6.75
N PHE A 571 -21.60 -13.26 7.29
CA PHE A 571 -20.20 -12.79 7.25
C PHE A 571 -19.63 -12.84 5.83
N PHE A 572 -20.05 -13.80 5.02
CA PHE A 572 -19.51 -14.05 3.68
C PHE A 572 -20.19 -13.16 2.64
N ASP A 573 -20.06 -11.84 2.77
CA ASP A 573 -20.38 -10.95 1.65
C ASP A 573 -19.35 -11.10 0.51
N ILE A 574 -19.59 -10.41 -0.60
CA ILE A 574 -18.74 -10.54 -1.77
C ILE A 574 -17.28 -10.16 -1.47
N MET A 575 -17.03 -9.20 -0.57
CA MET A 575 -15.68 -8.76 -0.24
C MET A 575 -14.90 -9.81 0.54
N VAL A 576 -15.58 -10.67 1.32
CA VAL A 576 -14.95 -11.82 1.99
C VAL A 576 -14.65 -12.97 1.03
N HIS A 577 -15.39 -13.08 -0.07
CA HIS A 577 -15.17 -14.11 -1.10
C HIS A 577 -13.99 -13.78 -2.03
N LEU A 578 -13.87 -12.53 -2.49
CA LEU A 578 -12.84 -12.08 -3.45
C LEU A 578 -11.37 -12.43 -3.11
N PRO A 579 -10.92 -12.49 -1.83
CA PRO A 579 -9.56 -12.90 -1.48
C PRO A 579 -9.08 -14.21 -2.09
N ILE A 580 -10.00 -15.14 -2.38
CA ILE A 580 -9.67 -16.42 -3.02
C ILE A 580 -9.00 -16.25 -4.40
N HIS A 581 -9.20 -15.11 -5.05
CA HIS A 581 -8.65 -14.80 -6.37
C HIS A 581 -7.38 -13.92 -6.32
N LEU A 582 -7.09 -13.27 -5.20
CA LEU A 582 -6.02 -12.25 -5.13
C LEU A 582 -4.61 -12.84 -5.33
N ALA A 583 -4.36 -14.03 -4.80
CA ALA A 583 -3.10 -14.75 -4.98
C ALA A 583 -2.85 -15.11 -6.44
N TYR A 584 -3.88 -15.59 -7.14
CA TYR A 584 -3.83 -15.87 -8.57
C TYR A 584 -3.57 -14.60 -9.39
N GLU A 585 -4.28 -13.49 -9.09
CA GLU A 585 -3.99 -12.22 -9.74
C GLU A 585 -2.54 -11.79 -9.48
N ALA A 586 -2.00 -11.97 -8.25
CA ALA A 586 -0.62 -11.61 -7.90
C ALA A 586 0.43 -12.43 -8.64
N ALA A 587 0.17 -13.72 -8.84
CA ALA A 587 1.01 -14.57 -9.67
C ALA A 587 1.06 -14.08 -11.13
N ILE A 588 -0.05 -13.56 -11.67
CA ILE A 588 -0.14 -13.12 -13.07
C ILE A 588 0.35 -11.69 -13.32
N ALA A 589 -0.03 -10.73 -12.47
CA ALA A 589 0.24 -9.31 -12.68
C ALA A 589 1.34 -8.75 -11.76
N GLY A 590 1.91 -9.57 -10.88
CA GLY A 590 2.99 -9.16 -9.98
C GLY A 590 2.51 -8.48 -8.70
N PRO A 591 3.41 -7.77 -7.99
CA PRO A 591 3.13 -7.18 -6.68
C PRO A 591 1.91 -6.22 -6.64
N VAL A 592 1.13 -6.31 -5.56
CA VAL A 592 -0.13 -5.56 -5.38
C VAL A 592 0.04 -4.04 -5.38
N HIS A 593 1.20 -3.54 -4.94
CA HIS A 593 1.41 -2.09 -4.76
C HIS A 593 1.31 -1.26 -6.06
N PHE A 594 1.45 -1.88 -7.23
CA PHE A 594 1.27 -1.21 -8.54
C PHE A 594 -0.16 -1.23 -9.06
N ARG A 595 -1.05 -1.94 -8.36
CA ARG A 595 -2.40 -2.28 -8.82
C ARG A 595 -3.43 -2.14 -7.70
N THR A 596 -3.19 -1.17 -6.83
CA THR A 596 -4.07 -0.80 -5.72
C THR A 596 -4.43 0.68 -5.82
N MET A 597 -5.60 1.04 -5.30
CA MET A 597 -6.11 2.41 -5.32
C MET A 597 -5.36 3.39 -4.40
N TRP A 598 -4.45 2.90 -3.54
CA TRP A 598 -3.67 3.74 -2.61
C TRP A 598 -3.05 5.02 -3.20
N PRO A 599 -2.28 4.95 -4.30
CA PRO A 599 -1.68 6.16 -4.89
C PRO A 599 -2.72 7.00 -5.64
N VAL A 600 -3.73 6.35 -6.22
CA VAL A 600 -4.81 6.98 -6.98
C VAL A 600 -5.65 7.86 -6.06
N GLU A 601 -6.19 7.34 -4.95
CA GLU A 601 -6.97 8.13 -3.99
C GLU A 601 -6.18 9.31 -3.41
N ARG A 602 -4.87 9.13 -3.18
CA ARG A 602 -3.99 10.25 -2.77
C ARG A 602 -3.87 11.31 -3.86
N ASN A 603 -3.85 10.92 -5.13
CA ASN A 603 -3.94 11.83 -6.27
C ASN A 603 -5.30 12.55 -6.29
N LEU A 604 -6.41 11.83 -6.12
CA LEU A 604 -7.77 12.39 -6.03
C LEU A 604 -7.87 13.44 -4.92
N GLY A 605 -7.31 13.15 -3.75
CA GLY A 605 -7.22 14.11 -2.65
C GLY A 605 -6.43 15.37 -3.01
N THR A 606 -5.46 15.27 -3.91
CA THR A 606 -4.74 16.44 -4.45
C THR A 606 -5.57 17.19 -5.48
N LEU A 607 -6.27 16.51 -6.39
CA LEU A 607 -7.19 17.13 -7.34
C LEU A 607 -8.30 17.91 -6.61
N LYS A 608 -8.84 17.35 -5.52
CA LYS A 608 -9.82 18.03 -4.66
C LYS A 608 -9.29 19.35 -4.10
N ARG A 609 -7.99 19.45 -3.78
CA ARG A 609 -7.35 20.70 -3.30
C ARG A 609 -7.21 21.76 -4.40
N TYR A 610 -7.31 21.39 -5.68
CA TYR A 610 -7.33 22.36 -6.78
C TYR A 610 -8.67 23.08 -6.92
N VAL A 611 -9.75 22.59 -6.30
CA VAL A 611 -11.08 23.21 -6.34
C VAL A 611 -11.08 24.52 -5.56
N ARG A 612 -10.76 25.63 -6.24
CA ARG A 612 -10.82 27.00 -5.69
C ARG A 612 -12.17 27.67 -5.94
N ASN A 613 -12.73 27.47 -7.14
CA ASN A 613 -14.06 27.97 -7.48
C ASN A 613 -15.08 26.82 -7.44
N LYS A 614 -15.89 26.78 -6.38
CA LYS A 614 -16.92 25.76 -6.16
C LYS A 614 -18.06 25.81 -7.19
N SER A 615 -18.26 26.91 -7.90
CA SER A 615 -19.28 26.97 -8.97
C SER A 615 -18.87 26.22 -10.24
N ARG A 616 -17.57 25.97 -10.44
CA ARG A 616 -17.00 25.27 -11.61
C ARG A 616 -15.84 24.36 -11.15
N PRO A 617 -16.13 23.30 -10.38
CA PRO A 617 -15.11 22.47 -9.74
C PRO A 617 -14.21 21.76 -10.76
N GLU A 618 -14.76 21.20 -11.82
CA GLU A 618 -13.99 20.51 -12.87
C GLU A 618 -13.02 21.46 -13.60
N GLY A 619 -13.44 22.72 -13.79
CA GLY A 619 -12.60 23.77 -14.37
C GLY A 619 -11.43 24.11 -13.45
N SER A 620 -11.72 24.24 -12.15
CA SER A 620 -10.68 24.49 -11.15
C SER A 620 -9.65 23.34 -11.09
N ILE A 621 -10.12 22.09 -11.18
CA ILE A 621 -9.25 20.90 -11.21
C ILE A 621 -8.34 20.95 -12.43
N ALA A 622 -8.88 21.18 -13.63
CA ALA A 622 -8.10 21.20 -14.86
C ALA A 622 -7.05 22.32 -14.88
N GLU A 623 -7.43 23.54 -14.53
CA GLU A 623 -6.51 24.69 -14.45
C GLU A 623 -5.48 24.57 -13.33
N GLY A 624 -5.79 23.80 -12.27
CA GLY A 624 -4.85 23.45 -11.22
C GLY A 624 -3.84 22.40 -11.69
N TYR A 625 -4.33 21.35 -12.35
CA TYR A 625 -3.52 20.26 -12.89
C TYR A 625 -2.56 20.74 -13.97
N ILE A 626 -3.00 21.55 -14.95
CA ILE A 626 -2.10 22.08 -15.99
C ILE A 626 -0.97 22.92 -15.41
N ALA A 627 -1.29 23.72 -14.37
CA ALA A 627 -0.26 24.50 -13.70
C ALA A 627 0.75 23.61 -12.96
N ASP A 628 0.29 22.57 -12.26
CA ASP A 628 1.17 21.62 -11.57
C ASP A 628 2.02 20.79 -12.55
N GLU A 629 1.44 20.38 -13.68
CA GLU A 629 2.10 19.65 -14.76
C GLU A 629 3.19 20.50 -15.42
N ALA A 630 2.86 21.74 -15.82
CA ALA A 630 3.81 22.68 -16.40
C ALA A 630 4.98 22.93 -15.45
N MET A 631 4.68 23.17 -14.18
CA MET A 631 5.67 23.40 -13.14
C MET A 631 6.60 22.20 -12.94
N SER A 632 6.01 21.01 -12.86
CA SER A 632 6.77 19.78 -12.71
C SER A 632 7.69 19.56 -13.92
N PHE A 633 7.24 19.86 -15.14
CA PHE A 633 8.04 19.74 -16.34
C PHE A 633 9.17 20.77 -16.40
N CYS A 634 8.86 22.05 -16.22
CA CYS A 634 9.87 23.12 -16.22
C CYS A 634 10.96 22.86 -15.19
N SER A 635 10.61 22.29 -14.03
CA SER A 635 11.57 21.97 -13.00
C SER A 635 12.59 20.90 -13.38
N MET A 636 12.32 20.07 -14.39
CA MET A 636 13.31 19.10 -14.92
C MET A 636 14.45 19.76 -15.71
N TYR A 637 14.26 21.00 -16.16
CA TYR A 637 15.24 21.73 -16.97
C TYR A 637 15.99 22.81 -16.15
N LEU A 638 15.74 22.89 -14.84
CA LEU A 638 16.41 23.81 -13.93
C LEU A 638 17.40 23.01 -13.08
N GLU A 639 18.68 23.06 -13.46
CA GLU A 639 19.79 22.55 -12.65
C GLU A 639 19.77 23.25 -11.27
N ASP A 640 20.02 22.48 -10.20
CA ASP A 640 20.15 22.94 -8.80
C ASP A 640 18.88 23.38 -8.04
N SER A 641 17.68 22.96 -8.43
CA SER A 641 16.47 23.20 -7.62
C SER A 641 15.94 21.94 -6.95
N VAL A 642 15.69 21.98 -5.64
CA VAL A 642 14.87 20.97 -4.95
C VAL A 642 13.43 21.16 -5.42
N THR A 643 12.97 20.25 -6.26
CA THR A 643 11.63 20.23 -6.85
C THR A 643 10.77 19.23 -6.09
N ARG A 644 9.44 19.27 -6.26
CA ARG A 644 8.55 18.21 -5.74
C ARG A 644 8.91 16.81 -6.26
N ARG A 645 9.68 16.72 -7.35
CA ARG A 645 10.20 15.49 -7.97
C ARG A 645 11.57 15.04 -7.43
N THR A 646 12.41 15.98 -6.98
CA THR A 646 13.75 15.70 -6.42
C THR A 646 13.79 15.78 -4.90
N ASN A 647 12.67 16.12 -4.24
CA ASN A 647 12.59 16.07 -2.79
C ASN A 647 12.71 14.62 -2.32
N LEU A 648 13.81 14.34 -1.62
CA LEU A 648 14.07 13.07 -0.99
C LEU A 648 12.89 12.71 -0.06
N GLY A 649 12.61 11.40 0.05
CA GLY A 649 11.57 10.91 0.96
C GLY A 649 11.80 11.43 2.39
N ARG A 650 10.72 11.48 3.19
CA ARG A 650 10.77 12.06 4.55
C ARG A 650 11.89 11.52 5.44
N ASN A 651 12.27 10.26 5.25
CA ASN A 651 13.36 9.57 5.94
C ASN A 651 14.41 9.03 4.95
N ALA A 652 14.53 9.60 3.75
CA ALA A 652 15.55 9.15 2.80
C ALA A 652 16.95 9.46 3.32
N ASP A 653 17.88 8.54 3.05
CA ASP A 653 19.28 8.73 3.40
C ASP A 653 19.86 9.92 2.63
N ALA A 654 20.89 10.56 3.20
CA ALA A 654 21.57 11.66 2.53
C ALA A 654 22.26 11.16 1.24
N GLU A 655 22.39 12.03 0.22
CA GLU A 655 23.11 11.67 -1.01
C GLU A 655 24.51 11.17 -0.69
N HIS A 656 24.87 10.02 -1.26
CA HIS A 656 26.21 9.46 -1.15
C HIS A 656 27.22 10.48 -1.68
N ARG A 657 28.25 10.81 -0.89
CA ARG A 657 29.49 11.23 -1.50
C ARG A 657 30.04 10.01 -2.21
N ASP A 658 30.19 10.10 -3.53
CA ASP A 658 30.90 9.11 -4.32
C ASP A 658 32.38 9.17 -3.90
N VAL A 659 32.74 8.44 -2.84
CA VAL A 659 34.14 8.29 -2.43
C VAL A 659 34.64 7.01 -3.06
N SER A 660 34.93 7.07 -4.35
CA SER A 660 35.63 6.00 -5.04
C SER A 660 36.98 5.76 -4.35
N GLY A 661 37.09 4.69 -3.57
CA GLY A 661 38.36 4.21 -2.99
C GLY A 661 38.51 4.24 -1.46
N GLY A 662 37.52 4.70 -0.68
CA GLY A 662 37.58 4.71 0.80
C GLY A 662 37.05 3.44 1.49
N TYR A 663 37.33 3.28 2.79
CA TYR A 663 36.85 2.16 3.61
C TYR A 663 35.35 2.25 3.87
N SER A 664 34.69 1.09 3.88
CA SER A 664 33.24 0.98 3.99
C SER A 664 32.64 1.63 5.24
N ILE A 665 33.41 1.66 6.34
CA ILE A 665 32.98 2.22 7.63
C ILE A 665 32.84 3.76 7.62
N PHE A 666 33.50 4.45 6.69
CA PHE A 666 33.43 5.91 6.54
C PHE A 666 32.38 6.35 5.49
N LEU A 667 31.70 5.40 4.84
CA LEU A 667 30.54 5.73 4.02
C LEU A 667 29.47 6.31 4.95
N ASN A 668 29.25 7.61 4.84
CA ASN A 668 28.34 8.33 5.74
C ASN A 668 26.89 7.98 5.36
N ILE A 669 26.29 7.03 6.07
CA ILE A 669 24.91 6.59 5.86
C ILE A 669 24.05 7.36 6.84
N GLY A 670 23.23 8.29 6.34
CA GLY A 670 22.22 8.98 7.13
C GLY A 670 22.52 10.42 7.53
N HIS A 671 21.64 11.01 8.34
CA HIS A 671 21.74 12.39 8.80
C HIS A 671 20.94 12.66 10.09
N ALA A 672 21.36 13.66 10.87
CA ALA A 672 20.65 14.10 12.07
C ALA A 672 19.46 15.02 11.75
N ILE A 673 18.39 14.96 12.57
CA ILE A 673 17.22 15.85 12.44
C ILE A 673 17.09 16.77 13.66
N GLY A 674 16.94 18.08 13.40
CA GLY A 674 16.48 19.06 14.40
C GLY A 674 17.57 19.84 15.14
N GLY A 675 18.77 19.97 14.57
CA GLY A 675 19.89 20.78 15.09
C GLY A 675 21.25 20.11 14.84
N SER A 676 22.35 20.83 15.08
CA SER A 676 23.74 20.36 14.86
C SER A 676 24.24 19.31 15.87
N GLY A 677 23.37 18.79 16.73
CA GLY A 677 23.75 17.94 17.87
C GLY A 677 24.39 18.73 19.02
N LYS A 678 24.74 18.04 20.10
CA LYS A 678 25.46 18.60 21.26
C LYS A 678 26.88 18.06 21.29
N GLU A 679 27.88 18.96 21.27
CA GLU A 679 29.27 18.58 21.47
C GLU A 679 29.52 18.12 22.92
N VAL A 680 30.22 17.01 23.06
CA VAL A 680 30.56 16.38 24.34
C VAL A 680 32.00 15.90 24.29
N HIS A 681 32.79 16.29 25.29
CA HIS A 681 34.14 15.76 25.47
C HIS A 681 34.08 14.34 26.03
N MET A 682 34.72 13.38 25.37
CA MET A 682 34.83 11.99 25.83
C MET A 682 36.04 11.83 26.75
N ASP A 683 35.87 11.18 27.89
CA ASP A 683 37.03 10.78 28.70
C ASP A 683 37.81 9.65 28.00
N TYR A 684 39.01 9.34 28.50
CA TYR A 684 39.86 8.32 27.87
C TYR A 684 39.21 6.94 27.82
N ASN A 685 38.41 6.56 28.83
CA ASN A 685 37.75 5.25 28.86
C ASN A 685 36.61 5.19 27.85
N GLU A 686 35.80 6.25 27.75
CA GLU A 686 34.74 6.38 26.75
C GLU A 686 35.32 6.41 25.35
N TRP A 687 36.38 7.20 25.12
CA TRP A 687 37.11 7.28 23.86
C TRP A 687 37.65 5.90 23.45
N LEU A 688 38.35 5.22 24.36
CA LEU A 688 38.90 3.89 24.09
C LEU A 688 37.81 2.86 23.82
N ARG A 689 36.68 2.94 24.54
CA ARG A 689 35.51 2.06 24.33
C ARG A 689 34.94 2.22 22.92
N VAL A 690 34.61 3.45 22.52
CA VAL A 690 34.00 3.71 21.20
C VAL A 690 34.99 3.43 20.07
N HIS A 691 36.25 3.80 20.26
CA HIS A 691 37.29 3.60 19.25
C HIS A 691 37.59 2.11 19.04
N ARG A 692 37.71 1.34 20.12
CA ARG A 692 37.85 -0.12 20.05
C ARG A 692 36.68 -0.75 19.31
N TYR A 693 35.45 -0.32 19.58
CA TYR A 693 34.27 -0.85 18.90
C TYR A 693 34.35 -0.64 17.38
N VAL A 694 34.72 0.56 16.94
CA VAL A 694 34.92 0.90 15.52
C VAL A 694 35.94 -0.03 14.87
N LEU A 695 37.11 -0.21 15.51
CA LEU A 695 38.18 -1.05 14.98
C LEU A 695 37.77 -2.52 14.83
N LEU A 696 37.05 -3.06 15.82
CA LEU A 696 36.60 -4.47 15.80
C LEU A 696 35.48 -4.74 14.79
N ASN A 697 34.77 -3.71 14.34
CA ASN A 697 33.68 -3.80 13.37
C ASN A 697 34.05 -3.25 11.99
N CYS A 698 35.34 -3.00 11.72
CA CYS A 698 35.84 -2.59 10.41
C CYS A 698 36.35 -3.82 9.62
N PRO A 699 35.72 -4.19 8.50
CA PRO A 699 36.12 -5.36 7.70
C PRO A 699 37.59 -5.31 7.26
N GLU A 700 38.08 -4.13 6.91
CA GLU A 700 39.44 -3.88 6.45
C GLU A 700 40.48 -4.02 7.58
N VAL A 701 40.07 -3.85 8.84
CA VAL A 701 40.92 -4.02 10.04
C VAL A 701 40.86 -5.46 10.57
N LYS A 702 39.85 -6.25 10.21
CA LYS A 702 39.65 -7.63 10.70
C LYS A 702 40.91 -8.53 10.58
N PRO A 703 41.70 -8.52 9.49
CA PRO A 703 42.91 -9.34 9.42
C PRO A 703 43.93 -9.04 10.54
N PHE A 704 44.04 -7.78 10.95
CA PHE A 704 44.89 -7.34 12.06
C PHE A 704 44.35 -7.81 13.40
N VAL A 705 43.02 -7.75 13.58
CA VAL A 705 42.34 -8.28 14.77
C VAL A 705 42.62 -9.77 14.92
N ASP A 706 42.42 -10.54 13.85
CA ASP A 706 42.64 -11.98 13.83
C ASP A 706 44.13 -12.32 14.10
N GLN A 707 45.07 -11.54 13.56
CA GLN A 707 46.50 -11.68 13.86
C GLN A 707 46.80 -11.44 15.34
N HIS A 708 46.30 -10.35 15.93
CA HIS A 708 46.57 -10.01 17.34
C HIS A 708 45.92 -10.99 18.32
N ILE A 709 44.75 -11.53 17.98
CA ILE A 709 44.12 -12.63 18.73
C ILE A 709 45.02 -13.87 18.68
N GLU A 710 45.50 -14.25 17.50
CA GLU A 710 46.38 -15.41 17.34
C GLU A 710 47.72 -15.22 18.11
N GLU A 711 48.31 -14.03 18.09
CA GLU A 711 49.48 -13.69 18.90
C GLU A 711 49.18 -13.78 20.41
N GLY A 712 48.03 -13.28 20.85
CA GLY A 712 47.57 -13.38 22.24
C GLY A 712 47.35 -14.83 22.68
N ARG A 713 46.75 -15.65 21.83
CA ARG A 713 46.56 -17.09 22.04
C ARG A 713 47.89 -17.83 22.15
N ARG A 714 48.89 -17.46 21.37
CA ARG A 714 50.27 -18.02 21.47
C ARG A 714 50.96 -17.60 22.77
N ARG A 715 50.69 -16.40 23.27
CA ARG A 715 51.28 -15.83 24.50
C ARG A 715 50.44 -16.09 25.77
N LYS A 716 49.34 -16.85 25.68
CA LYS A 716 48.35 -17.02 26.77
C LYS A 716 48.90 -17.62 28.06
N GLY A 717 49.98 -18.43 27.99
CA GLY A 717 50.51 -19.16 29.14
C GLY A 717 49.45 -20.06 29.79
N ARG A 718 49.15 -19.84 31.09
CA ARG A 718 48.13 -20.57 31.87
C ARG A 718 46.71 -20.01 31.76
N LYS A 719 46.52 -18.86 31.08
CA LYS A 719 45.20 -18.23 30.93
C LYS A 719 44.27 -19.10 30.07
N ARG A 720 42.97 -19.00 30.33
CA ARG A 720 41.95 -19.62 29.46
C ARG A 720 41.91 -18.91 28.11
N MET A 721 41.43 -19.61 27.09
CA MET A 721 41.41 -19.08 25.73
C MET A 721 40.57 -17.80 25.61
N TRP A 722 39.39 -17.77 26.24
CA TRP A 722 38.54 -16.57 26.26
C TRP A 722 39.17 -15.38 27.01
N GLU A 723 39.96 -15.63 28.07
CA GLU A 723 40.68 -14.57 28.80
C GLU A 723 41.80 -13.98 27.94
N ALA A 724 42.46 -14.82 27.14
CA ALA A 724 43.48 -14.39 26.20
C ALA A 724 42.87 -13.57 25.06
N ASP A 725 41.76 -14.02 24.50
CA ASP A 725 41.03 -13.30 23.45
C ASP A 725 40.51 -11.94 23.96
N GLN A 726 39.96 -11.89 25.18
CA GLN A 726 39.49 -10.64 25.79
C GLN A 726 40.63 -9.64 26.04
N GLU A 727 41.80 -10.11 26.49
CA GLU A 727 42.98 -9.25 26.64
C GLU A 727 43.50 -8.75 25.29
N SER A 728 43.47 -9.60 24.25
CA SER A 728 43.78 -9.20 22.88
C SER A 728 42.84 -8.09 22.41
N TYR A 729 41.52 -8.23 22.58
CA TYR A 729 40.56 -7.16 22.25
C TYR A 729 40.85 -5.87 23.02
N ARG A 730 41.18 -5.97 24.31
CA ARG A 730 41.48 -4.80 25.16
C ARG A 730 42.71 -4.03 24.72
N THR A 731 43.75 -4.75 24.29
CA THR A 731 45.06 -4.19 23.90
C THR A 731 45.19 -3.92 22.40
N PHE A 732 44.16 -4.28 21.61
CA PHE A 732 44.18 -4.17 20.16
C PHE A 732 44.40 -2.73 19.65
N PRO A 733 43.72 -1.69 20.16
CA PRO A 733 43.90 -0.33 19.63
C PRO A 733 45.36 0.15 19.68
N ASP A 734 46.02 -0.02 20.83
CA ASP A 734 47.43 0.37 21.01
C ASP A 734 48.38 -0.47 20.15
N TRP A 735 48.10 -1.76 19.98
CA TRP A 735 48.89 -2.64 19.12
C TRP A 735 48.73 -2.26 17.65
N PHE A 736 47.50 -2.03 17.20
CA PHE A 736 47.17 -1.64 15.83
C PHE A 736 47.85 -0.31 15.46
N ALA A 737 47.78 0.70 16.34
CA ALA A 737 48.47 1.97 16.15
C ALA A 737 49.99 1.81 15.96
N LYS A 738 50.62 0.90 16.72
CA LYS A 738 52.06 0.60 16.57
C LYS A 738 52.38 -0.11 15.25
N GLN A 739 51.54 -1.05 14.82
CA GLN A 739 51.73 -1.75 13.54
C GLN A 739 51.63 -0.79 12.35
N VAL A 740 50.59 0.04 12.32
CA VAL A 740 50.39 1.02 11.24
C VAL A 740 51.54 2.02 11.23
N LYS A 741 52.00 2.50 12.39
CA LYS A 741 53.16 3.39 12.49
C LYS A 741 54.45 2.75 11.96
N ALA A 742 54.65 1.46 12.21
CA ALA A 742 55.80 0.72 11.67
C ALA A 742 55.70 0.58 10.14
N MET A 743 54.51 0.32 9.59
CA MET A 743 54.27 0.27 8.15
C MET A 743 54.51 1.62 7.47
N GLN A 744 54.15 2.74 8.11
CA GLN A 744 54.43 4.08 7.61
C GLN A 744 55.93 4.44 7.59
N MET A 745 56.75 3.77 8.41
CA MET A 745 58.20 3.97 8.42
C MET A 745 58.93 3.16 7.34
N ASP A 746 58.24 2.22 6.69
CA ASP A 746 58.79 1.42 5.59
C ASP A 746 58.54 2.11 4.24
N PRO A 747 59.58 2.58 3.53
CA PRO A 747 59.43 3.27 2.24
C PRO A 747 58.82 2.40 1.14
N ALA A 748 58.81 1.06 1.29
CA ALA A 748 58.24 0.14 0.32
C ALA A 748 56.72 -0.09 0.51
N THR A 749 56.14 0.38 1.62
CA THR A 749 54.76 0.10 2.00
C THR A 749 53.89 1.35 1.87
N VAL A 750 52.86 1.31 1.01
CA VAL A 750 51.86 2.40 0.89
C VAL A 750 50.67 2.09 1.80
N VAL A 751 50.49 2.91 2.84
CA VAL A 751 49.37 2.77 3.80
C VAL A 751 48.21 3.68 3.39
N HIS A 752 47.00 3.12 3.38
CA HIS A 752 45.78 3.86 3.04
C HIS A 752 45.47 4.96 4.10
N PRO A 753 45.08 6.19 3.72
CA PRO A 753 44.75 7.27 4.66
C PRO A 753 43.72 6.87 5.73
N ASP A 754 42.68 6.14 5.34
CA ASP A 754 41.65 5.65 6.26
C ASP A 754 42.20 4.70 7.34
N MET A 755 43.19 3.87 6.99
CA MET A 755 43.86 2.99 7.96
C MET A 755 44.66 3.81 8.97
N VAL A 756 45.32 4.88 8.52
CA VAL A 756 46.07 5.80 9.39
C VAL A 756 45.12 6.55 10.33
N ALA A 757 43.98 7.04 9.83
CA ALA A 757 42.98 7.68 10.67
C ALA A 757 42.39 6.70 11.71
N LEU A 758 42.09 5.47 11.30
CA LEU A 758 41.68 4.42 12.24
C LEU A 758 42.77 4.10 13.27
N ALA A 759 44.05 4.12 12.92
CA ALA A 759 45.14 3.91 13.88
C ALA A 759 45.29 5.06 14.89
N ASN A 760 45.04 6.29 14.48
CA ASN A 760 45.12 7.48 15.35
C ASN A 760 43.89 7.63 16.25
N GLY A 761 42.75 7.11 15.81
CA GLY A 761 41.47 7.21 16.50
C GLY A 761 40.75 8.55 16.28
N PRO A 762 39.51 8.69 16.78
CA PRO A 762 38.71 9.89 16.58
C PRO A 762 39.22 11.05 17.45
N VAL A 763 38.80 12.28 17.14
CA VAL A 763 39.01 13.41 18.05
C VAL A 763 38.31 13.16 19.40
N ASN A 764 38.83 13.74 20.49
CA ASN A 764 38.28 13.56 21.84
C ASN A 764 36.90 14.23 22.07
N TRP A 765 36.33 14.83 21.03
CA TRP A 765 35.02 15.46 21.05
C TRP A 765 34.05 14.67 20.16
N SER A 766 32.92 14.26 20.71
CA SER A 766 31.82 13.65 19.94
C SER A 766 30.64 14.60 19.84
N ILE A 767 29.80 14.37 18.83
CA ILE A 767 28.52 15.07 18.70
C ILE A 767 27.41 14.08 19.04
N LYS A 768 26.59 14.41 20.04
CA LYS A 768 25.43 13.60 20.43
C LYS A 768 24.14 14.10 19.80
N HIS A 769 23.40 13.20 19.16
CA HIS A 769 22.16 13.50 18.43
C HIS A 769 20.93 12.95 19.13
N ASN A 770 19.82 13.69 19.06
CA ASN A 770 18.54 13.27 19.62
C ASN A 770 17.69 12.45 18.64
N ASN A 771 17.85 12.70 17.34
CA ASN A 771 17.15 12.02 16.26
C ASN A 771 18.13 11.82 15.11
N TYR A 772 18.07 10.65 14.47
CA TYR A 772 18.94 10.30 13.36
C TYR A 772 18.16 9.49 12.33
N VAL A 773 18.39 9.76 11.05
CA VAL A 773 17.81 9.00 9.94
C VAL A 773 18.89 8.18 9.29
N ILE A 774 18.65 6.89 9.12
CA ILE A 774 19.57 5.95 8.48
C ILE A 774 18.79 4.73 7.96
N ASN A 775 19.21 4.16 6.84
CA ASN A 775 18.59 2.99 6.21
C ASN A 775 17.09 3.20 5.92
N GLY A 776 16.67 4.44 5.64
CA GLY A 776 15.26 4.79 5.47
C GLY A 776 14.43 4.87 6.77
N TYR A 777 15.03 4.57 7.93
CA TYR A 777 14.39 4.63 9.24
C TYR A 777 14.69 5.94 9.96
N ARG A 778 13.74 6.36 10.79
CA ARG A 778 13.94 7.48 11.72
C ARG A 778 14.09 6.94 13.12
N PHE A 779 15.26 7.12 13.73
CA PHE A 779 15.51 6.77 15.11
C PHE A 779 15.44 7.98 16.03
N ARG A 780 15.03 7.73 17.27
CA ARG A 780 14.99 8.72 18.35
C ARG A 780 15.40 8.09 19.66
N ILE A 781 16.20 8.81 20.43
CA ILE A 781 16.60 8.34 21.77
C ILE A 781 15.40 8.20 22.72
N ASN A 782 15.44 7.15 23.55
CA ASN A 782 14.36 6.70 24.44
C ASN A 782 13.82 7.79 25.36
N ARG A 783 14.71 8.60 25.95
CA ARG A 783 14.33 9.66 26.91
C ARG A 783 13.36 10.70 26.32
N ILE A 784 13.46 10.95 25.01
CA ILE A 784 12.57 11.84 24.28
C ILE A 784 11.37 11.05 23.76
N ASP A 785 11.62 9.85 23.24
CA ASP A 785 10.60 9.01 22.64
C ASP A 785 9.48 8.67 23.62
N LYS A 786 9.77 8.38 24.89
CA LYS A 786 8.78 8.15 25.96
C LYS A 786 7.75 9.29 26.13
N LYS A 787 8.06 10.51 25.69
CA LYS A 787 7.20 11.70 25.80
C LYS A 787 6.39 11.97 24.53
N LYS A 788 6.44 11.09 23.53
CA LYS A 788 5.81 11.28 22.21
C LYS A 788 4.75 10.21 21.96
N LYS A 789 3.82 10.51 21.04
CA LYS A 789 2.80 9.56 20.60
C LYS A 789 3.34 8.45 19.69
N ASN A 790 4.45 8.69 18.97
CA ASN A 790 5.10 7.69 18.12
C ASN A 790 6.29 7.03 18.82
N GLN A 791 6.64 5.80 18.43
CA GLN A 791 7.77 5.05 18.99
C GLN A 791 8.88 4.88 17.95
N ASN A 792 10.06 5.44 18.19
CA ASN A 792 11.19 5.44 17.24
C ASN A 792 12.51 5.02 17.90
N SER A 793 12.46 4.55 19.14
CA SER A 793 13.65 4.12 19.88
C SER A 793 13.93 2.63 19.79
N GLY A 794 13.04 1.81 19.22
CA GLY A 794 13.27 0.38 19.14
C GLY A 794 14.30 0.02 18.07
N VAL A 795 15.30 -0.77 18.46
CA VAL A 795 16.40 -1.22 17.61
C VAL A 795 16.46 -2.74 17.57
N PHE A 796 16.68 -3.28 16.37
CA PHE A 796 16.92 -4.70 16.14
C PHE A 796 18.26 -4.88 15.41
N VAL A 797 19.02 -5.90 15.81
CA VAL A 797 20.24 -6.34 15.13
C VAL A 797 20.30 -7.86 15.11
N ARG A 798 20.60 -8.44 13.94
CA ARG A 798 20.97 -9.84 13.82
C ARG A 798 22.49 -9.94 13.77
N ALA A 799 23.10 -10.65 14.71
CA ALA A 799 24.54 -10.80 14.80
C ALA A 799 24.96 -12.27 14.79
N THR A 800 25.98 -12.60 14.01
CA THR A 800 26.62 -13.92 14.04
C THR A 800 27.60 -13.97 15.21
N ARG A 801 27.39 -14.88 16.16
CA ARG A 801 28.26 -15.05 17.32
C ARG A 801 28.91 -16.43 17.31
N ASN A 802 30.19 -16.46 17.64
CA ASN A 802 30.93 -17.67 17.94
C ASN A 802 30.53 -18.13 19.35
N SER A 803 29.63 -19.11 19.44
CA SER A 803 29.15 -19.68 20.70
C SER A 803 29.92 -20.95 21.06
N TYR A 804 30.28 -21.13 22.32
CA TYR A 804 30.88 -22.38 22.83
C TYR A 804 29.78 -23.19 23.51
N ALA A 805 29.58 -24.46 23.14
CA ALA A 805 28.44 -25.25 23.63
C ALA A 805 28.50 -25.53 25.15
N SER A 806 29.66 -25.36 25.77
CA SER A 806 29.83 -25.39 27.22
C SER A 806 31.11 -24.68 27.65
N ARG A 807 31.27 -24.43 28.95
CA ARG A 807 32.53 -23.96 29.55
C ARG A 807 33.73 -24.88 29.31
N GLN A 808 33.52 -26.11 28.81
CA GLN A 808 34.53 -27.13 28.54
C GLN A 808 34.77 -27.34 27.02
N ASP A 809 33.96 -26.72 26.17
CA ASP A 809 34.04 -26.86 24.72
C ASP A 809 35.22 -26.06 24.15
N ARG A 810 35.92 -26.65 23.18
CA ARG A 810 37.11 -26.09 22.54
C ARG A 810 36.85 -25.57 21.13
N ASN A 811 35.69 -25.86 20.55
CA ASN A 811 35.34 -25.46 19.18
C ASN A 811 34.12 -24.54 19.20
N PRO A 812 34.27 -23.24 18.88
CA PRO A 812 33.12 -22.36 18.73
C PRO A 812 32.27 -22.80 17.53
N ARG A 813 30.95 -22.71 17.68
CA ARG A 813 29.98 -22.81 16.59
C ARG A 813 29.42 -21.43 16.31
N ASP A 814 29.40 -21.06 15.03
CA ASP A 814 28.75 -19.84 14.58
C ASP A 814 27.23 -20.01 14.69
N GLY A 815 26.58 -19.16 15.46
CA GLY A 815 25.12 -19.08 15.58
C GLY A 815 24.65 -17.66 15.32
N GLU A 816 23.58 -17.51 14.55
CA GLU A 816 22.90 -16.22 14.41
C GLU A 816 22.04 -15.95 15.66
N LEU A 817 22.21 -14.77 16.26
CA LEU A 817 21.47 -14.32 17.41
C LEU A 817 20.75 -13.01 17.09
N ASP A 818 19.46 -12.97 17.46
CA ASP A 818 18.58 -11.82 17.30
C ASP A 818 18.61 -10.97 18.58
N TYR A 819 19.03 -9.71 18.46
CA TYR A 819 19.09 -8.74 19.55
C TYR A 819 18.00 -7.69 19.41
N TYR A 820 17.22 -7.51 20.48
CA TYR A 820 16.18 -6.50 20.59
C TYR A 820 16.55 -5.51 21.68
N GLY A 821 16.50 -4.22 21.36
CA GLY A 821 16.93 -3.19 22.27
C GLY A 821 16.22 -1.85 22.10
N VAL A 822 16.64 -0.90 22.92
CA VAL A 822 16.13 0.47 22.92
C VAL A 822 17.29 1.45 22.83
N LEU A 823 17.24 2.35 21.86
CA LEU A 823 18.23 3.39 21.61
C LEU A 823 18.25 4.43 22.72
N ASN A 824 19.39 4.59 23.37
CA ASN A 824 19.61 5.56 24.43
C ASN A 824 20.40 6.78 23.98
N ASP A 825 21.40 6.59 23.12
CA ASP A 825 22.25 7.67 22.64
C ASP A 825 22.69 7.47 21.18
N VAL A 826 22.95 8.57 20.49
CA VAL A 826 23.50 8.56 19.12
C VAL A 826 24.78 9.39 19.14
N ILE A 827 25.91 8.74 18.86
CA ILE A 827 27.25 9.30 19.04
C ILE A 827 27.92 9.40 17.66
N GLU A 828 28.15 10.63 17.19
CA GLU A 828 28.91 10.91 15.98
C GLU A 828 30.38 11.19 16.35
N LEU A 829 31.27 10.35 15.82
CA LEU A 829 32.72 10.42 15.96
C LEU A 829 33.31 11.07 14.72
N ASN A 830 34.29 11.96 14.90
CA ASN A 830 34.98 12.63 13.82
C ASN A 830 36.43 12.12 13.72
N TYR A 831 36.79 11.58 12.55
CA TYR A 831 38.13 11.10 12.20
C TYR A 831 38.85 12.10 11.27
N GLU A 832 38.70 13.39 11.61
CA GLU A 832 39.31 14.54 10.93
C GLU A 832 39.07 14.53 9.42
N GLU A 833 40.13 14.38 8.60
CA GLU A 833 40.07 14.52 7.14
C GLU A 833 39.42 13.34 6.43
N VAL A 834 39.24 12.20 7.11
CA VAL A 834 38.73 10.97 6.49
C VAL A 834 37.21 10.89 6.50
N GLY A 835 36.57 11.25 7.62
CA GLY A 835 35.11 11.20 7.68
C GLY A 835 34.56 11.09 9.10
N LYS A 836 33.28 10.71 9.15
CA LYS A 836 32.51 10.60 10.39
C LYS A 836 31.93 9.19 10.51
N ILE A 837 31.86 8.69 11.74
CA ILE A 837 31.26 7.39 12.07
C ILE A 837 30.18 7.63 13.11
N VAL A 838 29.00 7.03 12.93
CA VAL A 838 27.89 7.16 13.88
C VAL A 838 27.63 5.82 14.58
N LEU A 839 27.64 5.86 15.91
CA LEU A 839 27.34 4.74 16.79
C LEU A 839 26.00 4.96 17.49
N PHE A 840 25.26 3.88 17.68
CA PHE A 840 24.09 3.84 18.55
C PHE A 840 24.45 3.14 19.85
N GLU A 841 24.14 3.76 20.97
CA GLU A 841 24.22 3.14 22.30
C GLU A 841 22.82 2.67 22.71
N CYS A 842 22.67 1.36 22.94
CA CYS A 842 21.40 0.69 23.14
C CYS A 842 21.37 -0.12 24.44
N ASP A 843 20.22 -0.15 25.08
CA ASP A 843 19.91 -1.15 26.10
C ASP A 843 19.38 -2.42 25.43
N TRP A 844 20.11 -3.51 25.56
CA TRP A 844 19.76 -4.79 24.94
C TRP A 844 19.05 -5.71 25.93
N CYS A 845 17.98 -6.35 25.46
CA CYS A 845 17.28 -7.40 26.19
C CYS A 845 18.18 -8.64 26.32
N ASN A 846 18.20 -9.27 27.49
CA ASN A 846 19.00 -10.47 27.69
C ASN A 846 18.37 -11.68 26.97
N SER A 847 19.09 -12.25 26.00
CA SER A 847 18.69 -13.43 25.23
C SER A 847 19.23 -14.75 25.81
N GLU A 848 20.10 -14.73 26.82
CA GLU A 848 20.80 -15.91 27.34
C GLU A 848 20.61 -16.12 28.87
N GLY A 849 20.57 -17.38 29.33
CA GLY A 849 20.57 -17.75 30.77
C GLY A 849 19.20 -18.09 31.39
N ASN A 850 19.15 -18.35 32.70
CA ASN A 850 17.95 -18.81 33.41
C ASN A 850 16.84 -17.74 33.57
N SER A 851 17.15 -16.47 33.30
CA SER A 851 16.23 -15.33 33.36
C SER A 851 16.25 -14.57 32.04
N THR A 852 15.93 -15.25 30.94
CA THR A 852 15.84 -14.60 29.63
C THR A 852 14.78 -13.49 29.67
N GLY A 853 15.13 -12.37 29.04
CA GLY A 853 14.19 -11.32 28.69
C GLY A 853 13.50 -11.58 27.35
N LEU A 854 13.82 -12.68 26.66
CA LEU A 854 13.19 -13.10 25.41
C LEU A 854 12.30 -14.32 25.66
N GLN A 855 11.10 -14.32 25.09
CA GLN A 855 10.23 -15.49 25.00
C GLN A 855 9.50 -15.51 23.65
N ILE A 856 9.13 -16.71 23.19
CA ILE A 856 8.29 -16.90 22.02
C ILE A 856 6.99 -17.54 22.49
N ASP A 857 5.86 -16.93 22.16
CA ASP A 857 4.55 -17.49 22.53
C ASP A 857 4.14 -18.67 21.64
N GLU A 858 3.02 -19.31 21.96
CA GLU A 858 2.53 -20.49 21.23
C GLU A 858 2.18 -20.21 19.74
N TYR A 859 2.04 -18.94 19.36
CA TYR A 859 1.70 -18.49 18.01
C TYR A 859 2.94 -18.02 17.23
N GLY A 860 4.12 -18.01 17.86
CA GLY A 860 5.39 -17.62 17.26
C GLY A 860 5.79 -16.16 17.47
N PHE A 861 5.07 -15.39 18.28
CA PHE A 861 5.43 -13.98 18.53
C PHE A 861 6.60 -13.87 19.51
N VAL A 862 7.60 -13.09 19.12
CA VAL A 862 8.74 -12.75 19.98
C VAL A 862 8.32 -11.63 20.95
N SER A 863 8.41 -11.91 22.24
CA SER A 863 8.19 -10.93 23.31
C SER A 863 9.48 -10.64 24.07
N VAL A 864 9.66 -9.38 24.44
CA VAL A 864 10.84 -8.86 25.13
C VAL A 864 10.47 -8.25 26.48
N ASN A 865 11.37 -8.36 27.46
CA ASN A 865 11.20 -7.80 28.79
C ASN A 865 12.41 -6.92 29.16
N PHE A 866 12.18 -5.60 29.14
CA PHE A 866 13.22 -4.60 29.39
C PHE A 866 13.61 -4.45 30.87
N THR A 867 13.00 -5.20 31.80
CA THR A 867 13.52 -5.32 33.18
C THR A 867 14.71 -6.27 33.26
N LYS A 868 14.95 -7.07 32.22
CA LYS A 868 16.01 -8.07 32.12
C LYS A 868 17.01 -7.69 31.02
N LEU A 869 17.84 -6.68 31.30
CA LEU A 869 18.85 -6.19 30.38
C LEU A 869 20.18 -6.97 30.48
N ILE A 870 20.97 -6.95 29.41
CA ILE A 870 22.33 -7.48 29.42
C ILE A 870 23.19 -6.62 30.37
N SER A 871 23.74 -7.24 31.41
CA SER A 871 24.48 -6.51 32.48
C SER A 871 25.93 -6.18 32.12
N ASP A 872 26.59 -6.98 31.27
CA ASP A 872 28.05 -6.91 31.00
C ASP A 872 28.41 -6.91 29.49
N GLY A 873 27.49 -6.48 28.61
CA GLY A 873 27.65 -6.54 27.14
C GLY A 873 28.06 -5.21 26.49
N ASP A 874 28.67 -5.28 25.30
CA ASP A 874 28.86 -4.10 24.44
C ASP A 874 27.49 -3.50 24.09
N THR A 875 27.25 -2.26 24.54
CA THR A 875 26.01 -1.51 24.29
C THR A 875 25.99 -0.81 22.93
N LEU A 876 27.14 -0.80 22.23
CA LEU A 876 27.35 -0.05 21.01
C LEU A 876 27.05 -0.90 19.76
N ILE A 877 26.47 -0.26 18.75
CA ILE A 877 26.40 -0.76 17.38
C ILE A 877 26.75 0.34 16.38
N LEU A 878 27.20 -0.03 15.18
CA LEU A 878 27.22 0.92 14.07
C LEU A 878 25.78 1.27 13.72
N ALA A 879 25.48 2.56 13.54
CA ALA A 879 24.12 2.98 13.19
C ALA A 879 23.62 2.26 11.91
N SER A 880 24.53 1.96 10.97
CA SER A 880 24.23 1.28 9.71
C SER A 880 23.77 -0.18 9.88
N GLN A 881 24.04 -0.80 11.03
CA GLN A 881 23.57 -2.16 11.36
C GLN A 881 22.15 -2.17 11.93
N ALA A 882 21.60 -1.00 12.30
CA ALA A 882 20.33 -0.91 13.00
C ALA A 882 19.14 -1.09 12.05
N GLU A 883 18.25 -2.03 12.38
CA GLU A 883 16.88 -2.07 11.89
C GLU A 883 15.92 -1.52 12.95
N GLN A 884 14.76 -1.01 12.51
CA GLN A 884 13.75 -0.47 13.41
C GLN A 884 12.68 -1.50 13.79
N VAL A 885 12.43 -1.61 15.09
CA VAL A 885 11.37 -2.43 15.68
C VAL A 885 10.47 -1.54 16.55
N PHE A 886 9.18 -1.89 16.65
CA PHE A 886 8.29 -1.33 17.66
C PHE A 886 7.80 -2.40 18.61
N TYR A 887 7.40 -1.97 19.79
CA TYR A 887 7.03 -2.81 20.92
C TYR A 887 5.60 -2.51 21.34
N VAL A 888 4.77 -3.55 21.41
CA VAL A 888 3.39 -3.48 21.90
C VAL A 888 3.30 -4.24 23.21
N GLN A 889 2.83 -3.58 24.26
CA GLN A 889 2.74 -4.18 25.60
C GLN A 889 1.74 -5.35 25.60
N ASP A 890 2.09 -6.45 26.28
CA ASP A 890 1.16 -7.55 26.52
C ASP A 890 0.05 -7.08 27.49
N PRO A 891 -1.23 -7.33 27.17
CA PRO A 891 -2.33 -6.84 28.00
C PRO A 891 -2.49 -7.60 29.33
N ILE A 892 -1.89 -8.80 29.46
CA ILE A 892 -1.91 -9.61 30.68
C ILE A 892 -0.58 -9.45 31.42
N ASP A 893 0.52 -9.69 30.71
CA ASP A 893 1.87 -9.69 31.28
C ASP A 893 2.57 -8.34 31.03
N THR A 894 2.23 -7.30 31.80
CA THR A 894 2.61 -5.90 31.49
C THR A 894 4.12 -5.61 31.38
N ASP A 895 4.98 -6.46 31.92
CA ASP A 895 6.44 -6.33 31.78
C ASP A 895 6.95 -6.82 30.40
N TRP A 896 6.13 -7.58 29.68
CA TRP A 896 6.45 -8.15 28.38
C TRP A 896 5.86 -7.33 27.25
N HIS A 897 6.63 -7.19 26.18
CA HIS A 897 6.26 -6.43 25.01
C HIS A 897 6.53 -7.24 23.75
N VAL A 898 5.54 -7.40 22.89
CA VAL A 898 5.71 -8.07 21.60
C VAL A 898 6.51 -7.17 20.66
N ALA A 899 7.60 -7.70 20.12
CA ALA A 899 8.48 -7.01 19.20
C ALA A 899 8.02 -7.21 17.74
N THR A 900 7.77 -6.12 17.02
CA THR A 900 7.36 -6.15 15.60
C THR A 900 8.34 -5.34 14.75
N LYS A 901 9.03 -6.02 13.84
CA LYS A 901 9.97 -5.39 12.90
C LYS A 901 9.21 -4.49 11.91
N THR A 902 9.79 -3.36 11.56
CA THR A 902 9.24 -2.47 10.53
C THR A 902 9.99 -2.60 9.22
N LYS A 903 9.40 -2.08 8.14
CA LYS A 903 10.06 -1.91 6.84
C LYS A 903 10.13 -0.42 6.54
N PRO A 904 11.24 0.08 5.98
CA PRO A 904 11.37 1.49 5.67
C PRO A 904 10.47 1.83 4.48
N ARG A 905 9.86 3.00 4.53
CA ARG A 905 8.98 3.48 3.47
C ARG A 905 9.81 3.96 2.27
N ASP A 906 9.36 3.66 1.06
CA ASP A 906 10.01 4.05 -0.20
C ASP A 906 11.41 3.41 -0.43
N LEU A 907 11.81 2.38 0.34
CA LEU A 907 13.00 1.58 0.03
C LEU A 907 12.64 0.46 -0.95
N TYR A 908 12.95 0.67 -2.22
CA TYR A 908 12.80 -0.36 -3.25
C TYR A 908 14.05 -1.23 -3.27
N ASN A 909 14.06 -2.25 -2.41
CA ASN A 909 15.21 -3.14 -2.28
C ASN A 909 15.35 -4.02 -3.54
N LEU A 910 16.09 -3.51 -4.54
CA LEU A 910 16.33 -4.20 -5.82
C LEU A 910 17.31 -5.37 -5.68
N VAL A 911 18.17 -5.34 -4.65
CA VAL A 911 19.35 -6.20 -4.54
C VAL A 911 19.26 -7.24 -3.42
N VAL A 912 18.55 -6.96 -2.30
CA VAL A 912 18.52 -7.90 -1.16
C VAL A 912 17.21 -8.69 -1.10
N ALA A 913 17.36 -10.00 -0.90
CA ALA A 913 16.30 -10.96 -0.69
C ALA A 913 15.98 -11.11 0.80
N VAL A 914 14.68 -11.11 1.11
CA VAL A 914 13.98 -11.71 2.28
C VAL A 914 14.48 -11.27 3.67
N HIS A 915 13.66 -10.48 4.35
CA HIS A 915 13.65 -10.48 5.82
C HIS A 915 12.58 -11.47 6.28
N ASP A 916 12.96 -12.38 7.18
CA ASP A 916 12.03 -13.25 7.91
C ASP A 916 11.00 -12.41 8.66
N ASP A 917 9.72 -12.60 8.33
CA ASP A 917 8.59 -11.97 9.02
C ASP A 917 8.35 -12.72 10.35
N PRO A 918 8.35 -12.03 11.51
CA PRO A 918 8.14 -12.67 12.80
C PRO A 918 6.74 -13.30 12.99
N CYS A 919 5.78 -13.07 12.08
CA CYS A 919 4.51 -13.80 12.07
C CYS A 919 4.44 -14.80 10.91
N ASN A 920 5.16 -15.91 11.09
CA ASN A 920 5.16 -17.04 10.17
C ASN A 920 3.74 -17.52 9.82
N ALA A 921 3.61 -18.12 8.65
CA ALA A 921 2.42 -18.87 8.26
C ALA A 921 2.02 -19.80 9.40
N GLN A 922 0.76 -19.72 9.81
CA GLN A 922 0.24 -20.63 10.80
C GLN A 922 -0.04 -21.94 10.09
N ASN A 923 0.48 -23.05 10.62
CA ASN A 923 0.18 -24.36 10.09
C ASN A 923 -1.27 -24.73 10.49
N ILE A 924 -2.24 -24.21 9.74
CA ILE A 924 -3.67 -24.49 9.89
C ILE A 924 -4.05 -25.84 9.25
N ASP A 925 -3.18 -26.85 9.40
CA ASP A 925 -3.36 -28.17 8.78
C ASP A 925 -4.73 -28.74 9.14
N ASP A 926 -5.34 -29.37 8.15
CA ASP A 926 -6.67 -29.95 8.17
C ASP A 926 -6.89 -30.80 9.42
N ALA A 927 -5.92 -31.62 9.81
CA ALA A 927 -6.03 -32.55 10.93
C ALA A 927 -5.98 -31.88 12.32
N SER A 928 -5.48 -30.65 12.44
CA SER A 928 -5.17 -30.01 13.73
C SER A 928 -6.31 -29.16 14.32
N MET A 929 -7.40 -28.98 13.57
CA MET A 929 -8.51 -28.06 13.90
C MET A 929 -9.89 -28.73 13.83
N ASP A 930 -9.97 -30.00 14.23
CA ASP A 930 -11.26 -30.65 14.46
C ASP A 930 -11.91 -30.02 15.69
N LEU A 931 -12.75 -29.02 15.43
CA LEU A 931 -13.60 -28.36 16.41
C LEU A 931 -14.62 -29.38 16.95
N ASP A 932 -14.67 -29.55 18.26
CA ASP A 932 -15.78 -30.27 18.90
C ASP A 932 -17.11 -29.50 18.72
N GLU A 933 -18.19 -30.26 18.80
CA GLU A 933 -19.51 -29.98 18.27
C GLU A 933 -20.08 -28.56 18.51
N GLU A 934 -20.14 -27.78 17.42
CA GLU A 934 -21.06 -26.65 17.13
C GLU A 934 -20.67 -25.23 17.59
N ASN A 935 -19.38 -24.94 17.80
CA ASN A 935 -18.83 -23.57 17.93
C ASN A 935 -19.45 -22.69 19.02
N VAL A 936 -19.95 -23.27 20.10
CA VAL A 936 -20.53 -22.53 21.22
C VAL A 936 -19.47 -22.31 22.30
N ARG A 937 -19.30 -21.06 22.76
CA ARG A 937 -18.47 -20.79 23.93
C ARG A 937 -19.22 -21.13 25.21
N THR A 938 -18.55 -21.74 26.17
CA THR A 938 -19.13 -22.10 27.47
C THR A 938 -18.71 -21.15 28.60
N ASP A 939 -17.73 -20.28 28.32
CA ASP A 939 -17.07 -19.39 29.27
C ASP A 939 -17.52 -17.91 29.15
N VAL A 940 -18.43 -17.61 28.22
CA VAL A 940 -18.96 -16.26 27.98
C VAL A 940 -20.48 -16.33 27.84
N ASP A 941 -21.19 -15.28 28.25
CA ASP A 941 -22.65 -15.18 28.09
C ASP A 941 -23.06 -14.85 26.65
N GLY A 942 -24.19 -15.42 26.22
CA GLY A 942 -24.88 -15.03 24.98
C GLY A 942 -25.55 -13.64 25.09
N PHE A 943 -26.20 -13.19 24.03
CA PHE A 943 -26.89 -11.89 24.00
C PHE A 943 -28.42 -12.04 23.95
N THR A 944 -29.15 -11.11 24.57
CA THR A 944 -30.61 -11.09 24.56
C THR A 944 -31.13 -9.82 23.88
N VAL A 945 -32.11 -9.97 23.00
CA VAL A 945 -32.78 -8.84 22.33
C VAL A 945 -34.24 -8.77 22.77
N ASN A 946 -34.71 -7.56 23.08
CA ASN A 946 -36.11 -7.27 23.43
C ASN A 946 -37.01 -7.21 22.18
N GLN A 947 -36.87 -8.19 21.29
CA GLN A 947 -37.67 -8.33 20.08
C GLN A 947 -38.02 -9.81 19.89
N ALA A 948 -39.31 -10.11 19.71
CA ALA A 948 -39.76 -11.45 19.35
C ALA A 948 -39.48 -11.69 17.86
N LEU A 949 -38.65 -12.69 17.54
CA LEU A 949 -38.52 -13.18 16.16
C LEU A 949 -39.85 -13.79 15.69
N PRO A 950 -40.31 -13.51 14.46
CA PRO A 950 -41.46 -14.20 13.88
C PRO A 950 -41.23 -15.73 13.87
N PRO A 951 -42.29 -16.55 14.01
CA PRO A 951 -42.18 -18.00 13.82
C PRO A 951 -41.75 -18.33 12.38
N GLN A 952 -41.10 -19.49 12.20
CA GLN A 952 -40.62 -19.90 10.88
C GLN A 952 -41.77 -19.99 9.85
N PRO A 953 -41.61 -19.47 8.62
CA PRO A 953 -42.58 -19.67 7.56
C PRO A 953 -42.67 -21.15 7.17
N HIS A 954 -43.89 -21.69 7.05
CA HIS A 954 -44.17 -23.12 6.78
C HIS A 954 -43.90 -23.61 5.34
N LEU A 955 -43.27 -22.82 4.46
CA LEU A 955 -43.08 -23.18 3.06
C LEU A 955 -41.63 -23.58 2.73
N PRO A 956 -41.42 -24.64 1.90
CA PRO A 956 -40.10 -24.95 1.35
C PRO A 956 -39.59 -23.76 0.53
N TYR A 957 -38.31 -23.43 0.70
CA TYR A 957 -37.65 -22.40 -0.10
C TYR A 957 -37.47 -22.90 -1.53
N ASP A 958 -38.30 -22.43 -2.46
CA ASP A 958 -37.93 -22.41 -3.88
C ASP A 958 -37.14 -21.12 -4.13
N GLY A 959 -35.98 -21.21 -4.78
CA GLY A 959 -35.08 -20.07 -4.98
C GLY A 959 -35.53 -19.11 -6.10
N SER A 960 -36.83 -19.05 -6.43
CA SER A 960 -37.34 -18.43 -7.67
C SER A 960 -37.84 -16.99 -7.52
N GLU A 961 -38.10 -16.49 -6.31
CA GLU A 961 -38.77 -15.20 -6.17
C GLU A 961 -37.82 -13.99 -6.10
N ASP A 962 -37.99 -13.14 -7.11
CA ASP A 962 -37.75 -11.69 -7.23
C ASP A 962 -36.31 -11.13 -7.25
N ASN A 963 -35.89 -10.78 -8.48
CA ASN A 963 -34.79 -9.87 -8.82
C ASN A 963 -35.22 -8.40 -8.75
N GLU A 964 -35.99 -7.99 -7.74
CA GLU A 964 -36.33 -6.59 -7.54
C GLU A 964 -35.39 -5.91 -6.54
N TYR A 965 -34.56 -5.04 -7.11
CA TYR A 965 -34.12 -3.72 -6.61
C TYR A 965 -33.69 -3.60 -5.13
N ASP A 966 -32.39 -3.77 -4.86
CA ASP A 966 -31.75 -3.15 -3.70
C ASP A 966 -30.99 -1.89 -4.16
N GLY A 967 -31.64 -0.74 -3.94
CA GLY A 967 -31.01 0.57 -3.90
C GLY A 967 -30.39 0.79 -2.52
N ASP A 968 -29.26 1.52 -2.51
CA ASP A 968 -28.47 1.96 -1.35
C ASP A 968 -28.09 0.90 -0.31
N ASP A 969 -26.80 0.53 -0.33
CA ASP A 969 -25.99 0.24 0.87
C ASP A 969 -24.58 -0.12 0.41
N THR A 970 -23.89 0.87 -0.14
CA THR A 970 -22.44 1.00 0.04
C THR A 970 -22.30 2.32 0.78
N ASP A 971 -22.02 2.24 2.08
CA ASP A 971 -21.66 3.40 2.89
C ASP A 971 -20.62 4.21 2.13
N GLN A 972 -21.06 5.35 1.59
CA GLN A 972 -20.19 6.42 1.12
C GLN A 972 -19.59 7.07 2.36
N ASP A 973 -18.60 6.42 2.97
CA ASP A 973 -17.66 7.10 3.85
C ASP A 973 -16.36 7.30 3.08
N SER A 974 -16.24 8.53 2.55
CA SER A 974 -15.02 9.12 2.02
C SER A 974 -14.23 9.86 3.10
#